data_AF-S8DTA0-F1
#
_entry.id   AF-S8DTA0-F1
#
_cell.length_a   1.000
_cell.length_b   1.000
_cell.length_c   1.000
_cell.angle_alpha   90.00
_cell.angle_beta   90.00
_cell.angle_gamma   90.00
#
_symmetry.space_group_name_H-M   'P 1'
#
loop_
_entity.id
_entity.type
_entity.pdbx_description
1 polymer ?
#
loop_
_entity_poly.entity_id
_entity_poly.type
_entity_poly.pdbx_seq_one_letter_code
_entity_poly.pdbx_strand_id
1 'polypeptide(L)'
;MAGVEAKLLCSDLRFGKMVFQPILDKGVFRFDSSADDRDKAFPSISFQIPTLRDKPLSSVHEIPKYIPSFGHASGQQIVKMQFPPNCTFYGTGEVSGQLERTGKRVFTWNTDAWGYGSGTTSLYQSHPWVLVVFPSGEALGVLADTTRRCEIDLRQESVVKFVSSTMYPVVTFGPFPSPVDVLVSFSKAVGTVFMPPKWSLGYHQCRWSYASDMRVLEVSRTFREKGIPCDVIWMDIDYMDGFRCFTFDKACDPKSMVDALHQRGFKSIWMLDPGIKHEKGYFVYDSGSENDIWIQTADGKPFIGDVWPGPCVFPDFTQSAARSWWARLVKDFISNGVDGIWNDMNEPAVFKSVTKTMPESNIHRGDTELGGTQNHAYYHNVYGVLMARSTYEGMKLAKEQKRPFVLTRAAFVGSQKYAATWTGDNLSTWEHLHMSLSMVLQLQLKLKGLSGQPLAGPDIGGFAGNATPKLFGRWMGIGAMFPFCRGHSETDTADHEPWSFGEECEEVCRRALRRRYRLLPHMYTLFYIAHTTGVPVATPTFFADLELRAHENSFLLGSLLVYASTKQDQELYQMQHRLPKGIWHGFDFEDTHPDLPALYLRGGSIIPVGPPIQHVDEASSEDDLLLLVALDEQGKAEGFLFEDDGDGYEFTSGGYLLTTYAAERQSCVVTVKVLKTEGLRQRPNRLLHVQLLLGKTAKIDAWGTDGKDVQIVLPSEIELTDILRTAERSFQRRLETAPRIPELDAVSLEHKWSVELSKTPIQIKAGEWEAKVVPWIGTQWLHSRIDIDGYEEYSGTEYRSAGCHEQYSVIRRDTESVMLEGDIGGGLSFQRQICIPRESRHIIKIDSAIIARNVGAGSGGFLRVVCLRVHPVFTLLHPSESYVWFTAVDGSRREVWPPESSGEQGLGFEGDERPNGEWVLVDGCVGLGLVNRFEVKEVEKCVVHWGTGTVNLELWSEARPVSKDSPLRLSHHYQVGSSSSPLYTEKLN
;
A
#
# COMPACT_ATOMS: atom_id res chain seq x y z
N MET A 1 14.53 -22.83 -57.18
CA MET A 1 14.08 -23.01 -55.79
C MET A 1 14.49 -21.79 -54.97
N ALA A 2 13.86 -20.65 -55.23
CA ALA A 2 14.02 -19.41 -54.49
C ALA A 2 12.63 -18.76 -54.43
N GLY A 3 11.88 -19.04 -53.36
CA GLY A 3 10.48 -18.62 -53.29
C GLY A 3 9.69 -19.05 -52.05
N VAL A 4 10.34 -19.52 -50.96
CA VAL A 4 9.59 -19.97 -49.77
C VAL A 4 10.10 -19.39 -48.43
N GLU A 5 11.27 -18.74 -48.36
CA GLU A 5 11.83 -18.27 -47.07
C GLU A 5 11.71 -16.77 -46.77
N ALA A 6 10.97 -15.98 -47.57
CA ALA A 6 10.82 -14.54 -47.35
C ALA A 6 9.40 -14.12 -46.90
N LYS A 7 8.66 -14.99 -46.20
CA LYS A 7 7.25 -14.73 -45.83
C LYS A 7 6.87 -15.03 -44.37
N LEU A 8 7.84 -15.06 -43.45
CA LEU A 8 7.59 -15.39 -42.04
C LEU A 8 8.07 -14.36 -41.01
N LEU A 9 8.34 -13.10 -41.42
CA LEU A 9 8.79 -12.05 -40.50
C LEU A 9 8.01 -10.73 -40.61
N CYS A 10 6.79 -10.74 -41.15
CA CYS A 10 5.95 -9.53 -41.19
C CYS A 10 4.44 -9.85 -41.26
N SER A 11 3.89 -10.64 -40.32
CA SER A 11 2.44 -10.99 -40.34
C SER A 11 1.61 -10.71 -39.08
N ASP A 12 2.17 -10.41 -37.91
CA ASP A 12 1.35 -10.49 -36.67
C ASP A 12 1.05 -9.14 -36.00
N LEU A 13 1.12 -8.04 -36.75
CA LEU A 13 0.65 -6.73 -36.28
C LEU A 13 -0.86 -6.58 -36.53
N ARG A 14 -1.68 -7.18 -35.66
CA ARG A 14 -3.14 -7.06 -35.71
C ARG A 14 -3.60 -5.85 -34.89
N PHE A 15 -4.01 -4.78 -35.57
CA PHE A 15 -4.60 -3.58 -34.97
C PHE A 15 -6.07 -3.44 -35.35
N GLY A 16 -6.91 -3.02 -34.41
CA GLY A 16 -8.34 -2.86 -34.68
C GLY A 16 -9.11 -2.18 -33.55
N LYS A 17 -10.41 -1.98 -33.77
CA LYS A 17 -11.36 -1.66 -32.69
C LYS A 17 -11.83 -2.96 -32.04
N MET A 18 -11.96 -2.96 -30.73
CA MET A 18 -12.48 -4.13 -30.00
C MET A 18 -13.96 -4.33 -30.30
N VAL A 19 -14.39 -5.59 -30.36
CA VAL A 19 -15.81 -5.96 -30.42
C VAL A 19 -16.40 -5.88 -29.01
N PHE A 20 -17.70 -5.57 -28.88
CA PHE A 20 -18.30 -5.33 -27.58
C PHE A 20 -19.60 -6.12 -27.37
N GLN A 21 -19.94 -6.34 -26.09
CA GLN A 21 -21.23 -6.86 -25.64
C GLN A 21 -21.70 -6.09 -24.39
N PRO A 22 -22.97 -5.69 -24.31
CA PRO A 22 -23.55 -5.20 -23.06
C PRO A 22 -23.67 -6.37 -22.08
N ILE A 23 -23.22 -6.17 -20.86
CA ILE A 23 -23.21 -7.18 -19.79
C ILE A 23 -23.70 -6.55 -18.48
N LEU A 24 -24.04 -7.37 -17.48
CA LEU A 24 -24.40 -6.96 -16.12
C LEU A 24 -25.59 -5.98 -15.98
N ASP A 25 -25.40 -4.71 -16.35
CA ASP A 25 -26.36 -3.61 -16.20
C ASP A 25 -26.23 -2.62 -17.38
N LYS A 26 -27.19 -1.69 -17.46
CA LYS A 26 -27.15 -0.58 -18.41
C LYS A 26 -25.85 0.22 -18.25
N GLY A 27 -25.16 0.50 -19.37
CA GLY A 27 -23.90 1.25 -19.38
C GLY A 27 -22.66 0.42 -19.03
N VAL A 28 -22.79 -0.91 -18.86
CA VAL A 28 -21.65 -1.81 -18.64
C VAL A 28 -21.41 -2.65 -19.88
N PHE A 29 -20.17 -2.61 -20.38
CA PHE A 29 -19.79 -3.25 -21.63
C PHE A 29 -18.51 -4.05 -21.46
N ARG A 30 -18.50 -5.27 -22.00
CA ARG A 30 -17.28 -6.06 -22.20
C ARG A 30 -16.77 -5.84 -23.62
N PHE A 31 -15.45 -5.75 -23.74
CA PHE A 31 -14.72 -5.62 -24.99
C PHE A 31 -13.69 -6.73 -25.14
N ASP A 32 -13.58 -7.28 -26.35
CA ASP A 32 -12.60 -8.30 -26.71
C ASP A 32 -11.95 -7.96 -28.06
N SER A 33 -10.73 -8.43 -28.33
CA SER A 33 -10.04 -8.19 -29.61
C SER A 33 -10.78 -8.82 -30.79
N SER A 34 -11.43 -9.96 -30.58
CA SER A 34 -12.30 -10.63 -31.55
C SER A 34 -13.30 -11.55 -30.86
N ALA A 35 -14.27 -12.10 -31.60
CA ALA A 35 -15.20 -13.10 -31.06
C ALA A 35 -14.48 -14.38 -30.62
N ASP A 36 -13.46 -14.82 -31.37
CA ASP A 36 -12.67 -15.99 -31.02
C ASP A 36 -11.84 -15.77 -29.74
N ASP A 37 -11.32 -14.55 -29.54
CA ASP A 37 -10.56 -14.20 -28.32
C ASP A 37 -11.48 -14.17 -27.10
N ARG A 38 -12.73 -13.72 -27.28
CA ARG A 38 -13.77 -13.76 -26.23
C ARG A 38 -14.05 -15.19 -25.78
N ASP A 39 -14.17 -16.12 -26.72
CA ASP A 39 -14.47 -17.53 -26.43
C ASP A 39 -13.28 -18.28 -25.79
N LYS A 40 -12.06 -17.76 -25.99
CA LYS A 40 -10.81 -18.27 -25.39
C LYS A 40 -10.42 -17.55 -24.09
N ALA A 41 -11.13 -16.50 -23.70
CA ALA A 41 -10.81 -15.72 -22.51
C ALA A 41 -10.93 -16.59 -21.25
N PHE A 42 -9.94 -16.48 -20.36
CA PHE A 42 -9.98 -17.19 -19.08
C PHE A 42 -11.14 -16.72 -18.19
N PRO A 43 -11.63 -17.56 -17.26
CA PRO A 43 -12.63 -17.16 -16.28
C PRO A 43 -12.22 -15.91 -15.51
N SER A 44 -13.17 -15.03 -15.20
CA SER A 44 -12.88 -13.85 -14.39
C SER A 44 -12.73 -14.22 -12.92
N ILE A 45 -11.57 -13.92 -12.33
CA ILE A 45 -11.37 -14.00 -10.87
C ILE A 45 -11.88 -12.72 -10.18
N SER A 46 -11.94 -11.60 -10.91
CA SER A 46 -12.41 -10.31 -10.43
C SER A 46 -13.91 -10.33 -10.08
N PHE A 47 -14.73 -10.96 -10.93
CA PHE A 47 -16.19 -10.96 -10.78
C PHE A 47 -16.65 -11.88 -9.64
N GLN A 48 -17.63 -11.45 -8.85
CA GLN A 48 -18.21 -12.29 -7.79
C GLN A 48 -18.92 -13.52 -8.37
N ILE A 49 -19.57 -13.35 -9.52
CA ILE A 49 -20.18 -14.43 -10.29
C ILE A 49 -19.54 -14.37 -11.69
N PRO A 50 -18.54 -15.21 -11.99
CA PRO A 50 -17.77 -15.12 -13.23
C PRO A 50 -18.65 -15.14 -14.50
N THR A 51 -19.73 -15.93 -14.48
CA THR A 51 -20.66 -16.07 -15.61
C THR A 51 -21.40 -14.78 -15.98
N LEU A 52 -21.47 -13.79 -15.08
CA LEU A 52 -22.08 -12.49 -15.40
C LEU A 52 -21.22 -11.65 -16.35
N ARG A 53 -19.90 -11.85 -16.37
CA ARG A 53 -19.00 -11.20 -17.35
C ARG A 53 -19.22 -11.76 -18.76
N ASP A 54 -19.56 -13.04 -18.85
CA ASP A 54 -19.62 -13.77 -20.12
C ASP A 54 -21.05 -13.79 -20.72
N LYS A 55 -22.07 -13.37 -19.96
CA LYS A 55 -23.47 -13.40 -20.39
C LYS A 55 -23.94 -12.06 -20.96
N PRO A 56 -24.25 -11.98 -22.27
CA PRO A 56 -24.73 -10.74 -22.88
C PRO A 56 -26.17 -10.42 -22.45
N LEU A 57 -26.49 -9.13 -22.33
CA LEU A 57 -27.84 -8.62 -22.10
C LEU A 57 -28.62 -8.58 -23.42
N SER A 58 -29.55 -9.52 -23.59
CA SER A 58 -30.33 -9.69 -24.83
C SER A 58 -31.30 -8.54 -25.15
N SER A 59 -31.59 -7.65 -24.19
CA SER A 59 -32.57 -6.56 -24.31
C SER A 59 -31.97 -5.16 -24.38
N VAL A 60 -30.63 -5.03 -24.43
CA VAL A 60 -29.94 -3.73 -24.47
C VAL A 60 -29.28 -3.56 -25.84
N HIS A 61 -29.76 -2.59 -26.62
CA HIS A 61 -29.23 -2.24 -27.95
C HIS A 61 -28.33 -0.99 -27.93
N GLU A 62 -27.85 -0.58 -26.76
CA GLU A 62 -27.00 0.60 -26.62
C GLU A 62 -25.59 0.34 -27.19
N ILE A 63 -25.05 1.36 -27.85
CA ILE A 63 -23.68 1.35 -28.37
C ILE A 63 -22.79 2.09 -27.37
N PRO A 64 -21.66 1.53 -26.94
CA PRO A 64 -20.75 2.21 -26.03
C PRO A 64 -20.21 3.50 -26.65
N LYS A 65 -20.20 4.58 -25.85
CA LYS A 65 -19.71 5.90 -26.27
C LYS A 65 -18.21 5.90 -26.58
N TYR A 66 -17.44 5.11 -25.83
CA TYR A 66 -15.99 4.96 -26.00
C TYR A 66 -15.69 3.50 -26.30
N ILE A 67 -15.09 3.24 -27.47
CA ILE A 67 -14.70 1.90 -27.91
C ILE A 67 -13.17 1.83 -27.89
N PRO A 68 -12.56 0.93 -27.09
CA PRO A 68 -11.12 0.76 -27.09
C PRO A 68 -10.61 0.24 -28.43
N SER A 69 -9.37 0.63 -28.77
CA SER A 69 -8.59 -0.01 -29.81
C SER A 69 -7.59 -0.99 -29.20
N PHE A 70 -7.24 -2.02 -29.96
CA PHE A 70 -6.22 -2.99 -29.56
C PHE A 70 -5.10 -3.07 -30.61
N GLY A 71 -3.93 -3.48 -30.16
CA GLY A 71 -2.78 -3.83 -30.98
C GLY A 71 -2.05 -5.01 -30.39
N HIS A 72 -1.33 -5.76 -31.23
CA HIS A 72 -0.49 -6.87 -30.82
C HIS A 72 0.95 -6.59 -31.20
N ALA A 73 1.84 -6.66 -30.21
CA ALA A 73 3.26 -6.51 -30.40
C ALA A 73 3.97 -7.48 -29.45
N SER A 74 4.92 -8.27 -29.98
CA SER A 74 5.80 -9.15 -29.19
C SER A 74 5.05 -10.03 -28.16
N GLY A 75 3.94 -10.65 -28.55
CA GLY A 75 3.14 -11.52 -27.67
C GLY A 75 2.29 -10.80 -26.61
N GLN A 76 2.26 -9.47 -26.61
CA GLN A 76 1.48 -8.64 -25.71
C GLN A 76 0.28 -8.02 -26.41
N GLN A 77 -0.84 -7.92 -25.69
CA GLN A 77 -1.98 -7.12 -26.11
C GLN A 77 -1.87 -5.72 -25.50
N ILE A 78 -1.90 -4.72 -26.38
CA ILE A 78 -1.93 -3.30 -26.05
C ILE A 78 -3.36 -2.81 -26.28
N VAL A 79 -4.05 -2.38 -25.23
CA VAL A 79 -5.36 -1.74 -25.34
C VAL A 79 -5.22 -0.25 -25.09
N LYS A 80 -5.82 0.58 -25.95
CA LYS A 80 -5.84 2.04 -25.81
C LYS A 80 -7.28 2.55 -25.83
N MET A 81 -7.59 3.45 -24.90
CA MET A 81 -8.85 4.18 -24.91
C MET A 81 -8.59 5.69 -24.85
N GLN A 82 -9.12 6.40 -25.85
CA GLN A 82 -8.98 7.84 -25.99
C GLN A 82 -10.23 8.54 -25.46
N PHE A 83 -9.99 9.57 -24.65
CA PHE A 83 -11.01 10.42 -24.04
C PHE A 83 -10.87 11.88 -24.50
N PRO A 84 -11.88 12.74 -24.23
CA PRO A 84 -11.79 14.18 -24.44
C PRO A 84 -10.66 14.80 -23.59
N PRO A 85 -10.11 15.96 -24.00
CA PRO A 85 -9.06 16.64 -23.25
C PRO A 85 -9.50 17.02 -21.82
N ASN A 86 -8.51 17.23 -20.94
CA ASN A 86 -8.72 17.58 -19.53
C ASN A 86 -9.44 16.52 -18.68
N CYS A 87 -9.44 15.25 -19.10
CA CYS A 87 -9.83 14.16 -18.21
C CYS A 87 -8.75 13.94 -17.14
N THR A 88 -9.19 13.58 -15.94
CA THR A 88 -8.30 13.23 -14.83
C THR A 88 -8.46 11.75 -14.49
N PHE A 89 -7.34 11.10 -14.16
CA PHE A 89 -7.31 9.66 -13.94
C PHE A 89 -7.01 9.33 -12.47
N TYR A 90 -7.69 8.31 -11.94
CA TYR A 90 -7.54 7.81 -10.57
C TYR A 90 -7.61 6.29 -10.56
N GLY A 91 -7.22 5.63 -9.46
CA GLY A 91 -7.33 4.17 -9.28
C GLY A 91 -5.98 3.47 -9.32
N THR A 92 -5.79 2.50 -10.23
CA THR A 92 -4.49 1.92 -10.65
C THR A 92 -3.66 1.09 -9.67
N GLY A 93 -4.23 0.13 -8.96
CA GLY A 93 -3.46 -0.67 -7.97
C GLY A 93 -3.03 0.06 -6.69
N GLU A 94 -2.62 -0.66 -5.65
CA GLU A 94 -1.98 0.01 -4.52
C GLU A 94 -0.66 0.64 -5.01
N VAL A 95 -0.58 1.97 -4.97
CA VAL A 95 0.58 2.71 -5.50
C VAL A 95 0.86 3.93 -4.63
N SER A 96 2.13 4.26 -4.50
CA SER A 96 2.61 5.41 -3.74
C SER A 96 2.41 6.73 -4.51
N GLY A 97 2.68 7.85 -3.84
CA GLY A 97 2.61 9.19 -4.43
C GLY A 97 1.19 9.80 -4.49
N GLN A 98 0.98 10.74 -5.42
CA GLN A 98 -0.18 11.64 -5.47
C GLN A 98 -1.48 10.98 -5.94
N LEU A 99 -2.61 11.28 -5.31
CA LEU A 99 -3.94 10.74 -5.61
C LEU A 99 -4.29 10.73 -7.11
N GLU A 100 -4.04 11.83 -7.82
CA GLU A 100 -4.23 11.92 -9.27
C GLU A 100 -3.13 11.17 -10.04
N ARG A 101 -3.55 10.34 -11.00
CA ARG A 101 -2.71 9.42 -11.76
C ARG A 101 -2.42 9.87 -13.19
N THR A 102 -2.91 11.04 -13.58
CA THR A 102 -2.59 11.67 -14.87
C THR A 102 -1.08 11.86 -14.99
N GLY A 103 -0.49 11.45 -16.11
CA GLY A 103 0.96 11.55 -16.31
C GLY A 103 1.78 10.42 -15.66
N LYS A 104 1.15 9.42 -15.03
CA LYS A 104 1.83 8.34 -14.31
C LYS A 104 1.84 7.04 -15.10
N ARG A 105 2.76 6.15 -14.72
CA ARG A 105 2.86 4.78 -15.20
C ARG A 105 3.02 3.86 -14.00
N VAL A 106 2.24 2.78 -13.97
CA VAL A 106 2.25 1.82 -12.87
C VAL A 106 2.17 0.40 -13.39
N PHE A 107 2.57 -0.55 -12.56
CA PHE A 107 2.50 -1.98 -12.85
C PHE A 107 1.62 -2.68 -11.83
N THR A 108 0.87 -3.67 -12.29
CA THR A 108 0.08 -4.57 -11.44
C THR A 108 0.85 -5.87 -11.27
N TRP A 109 1.70 -5.89 -10.24
CA TRP A 109 2.47 -7.07 -9.85
C TRP A 109 2.74 -7.05 -8.35
N ASN A 110 2.10 -7.94 -7.59
CA ASN A 110 2.22 -7.94 -6.13
C ASN A 110 3.68 -8.13 -5.69
N THR A 111 4.25 -7.12 -5.02
CA THR A 111 5.68 -7.07 -4.69
C THR A 111 5.87 -6.65 -3.25
N ASP A 112 6.74 -7.37 -2.55
CA ASP A 112 7.22 -6.99 -1.23
C ASP A 112 8.12 -5.75 -1.36
N ALA A 113 7.57 -4.60 -0.99
CA ALA A 113 8.14 -3.28 -1.23
C ALA A 113 8.39 -2.50 0.06
N TRP A 114 9.19 -3.08 0.97
CA TRP A 114 9.59 -2.44 2.24
C TRP A 114 10.11 -1.01 2.03
N GLY A 115 9.62 -0.05 2.81
CA GLY A 115 10.12 1.33 2.82
C GLY A 115 9.91 2.11 1.52
N TYR A 116 8.84 1.79 0.76
CA TYR A 116 8.55 2.35 -0.55
C TYR A 116 8.57 3.89 -0.61
N GLY A 117 9.02 4.44 -1.75
CA GLY A 117 9.06 5.87 -2.02
C GLY A 117 7.90 6.34 -2.90
N SER A 118 7.76 7.65 -3.14
CA SER A 118 6.70 8.22 -3.98
C SER A 118 6.75 7.80 -5.45
N GLY A 119 7.90 7.29 -5.91
CA GLY A 119 8.13 6.80 -7.27
C GLY A 119 7.88 5.30 -7.47
N THR A 120 7.64 4.55 -6.39
CA THR A 120 7.45 3.09 -6.46
C THR A 120 6.23 2.73 -7.32
N THR A 121 6.45 1.95 -8.37
CA THR A 121 5.46 1.70 -9.43
C THR A 121 4.65 0.41 -9.25
N SER A 122 5.03 -0.45 -8.29
CA SER A 122 4.33 -1.68 -7.92
C SER A 122 4.52 -1.92 -6.41
N LEU A 123 3.43 -2.22 -5.70
CA LEU A 123 3.42 -2.54 -4.27
C LEU A 123 2.73 -3.89 -4.06
N TYR A 124 2.10 -4.08 -2.91
CA TYR A 124 1.58 -5.37 -2.45
C TYR A 124 0.31 -5.82 -3.19
N GLN A 125 -0.46 -4.90 -3.79
CA GLN A 125 -1.75 -5.22 -4.40
C GLN A 125 -1.92 -4.76 -5.85
N SER A 126 -2.56 -5.63 -6.64
CA SER A 126 -2.75 -5.46 -8.07
C SER A 126 -4.20 -5.24 -8.44
N HIS A 127 -4.48 -4.06 -9.01
CA HIS A 127 -5.84 -3.71 -9.46
C HIS A 127 -5.75 -3.05 -10.84
N PRO A 128 -5.94 -3.81 -11.94
CA PRO A 128 -5.86 -3.31 -13.31
C PRO A 128 -7.08 -2.46 -13.70
N TRP A 129 -7.31 -1.38 -12.94
CA TRP A 129 -8.49 -0.53 -12.97
C TRP A 129 -8.13 0.95 -13.05
N VAL A 130 -8.89 1.72 -13.84
CA VAL A 130 -8.80 3.18 -13.93
C VAL A 130 -10.18 3.80 -13.80
N LEU A 131 -10.35 4.78 -12.90
CA LEU A 131 -11.46 5.73 -12.97
C LEU A 131 -11.03 6.93 -13.81
N VAL A 132 -11.86 7.26 -14.80
CA VAL A 132 -11.80 8.48 -15.59
C VAL A 132 -12.86 9.47 -15.09
N VAL A 133 -12.44 10.67 -14.71
CA VAL A 133 -13.33 11.79 -14.36
C VAL A 133 -13.27 12.83 -15.47
N PHE A 134 -14.43 13.09 -16.07
CA PHE A 134 -14.57 14.09 -17.13
C PHE A 134 -14.63 15.52 -16.54
N PRO A 135 -14.30 16.55 -17.33
CA PRO A 135 -14.47 17.94 -16.92
C PRO A 135 -15.89 18.28 -16.44
N SER A 136 -16.91 17.63 -17.00
CA SER A 136 -18.33 17.79 -16.64
C SER A 136 -18.68 17.26 -15.24
N GLY A 137 -17.85 16.40 -14.65
CA GLY A 137 -18.15 15.66 -13.42
C GLY A 137 -18.69 14.25 -13.64
N GLU A 138 -19.12 13.94 -14.87
CA GLU A 138 -19.39 12.56 -15.26
C GLU A 138 -18.13 11.70 -15.08
N ALA A 139 -18.31 10.41 -14.89
CA ALA A 139 -17.20 9.49 -14.69
C ALA A 139 -17.42 8.16 -15.43
N LEU A 140 -16.31 7.49 -15.77
CA LEU A 140 -16.31 6.17 -16.39
C LEU A 140 -15.20 5.32 -15.78
N GLY A 141 -15.51 4.06 -15.48
CA GLY A 141 -14.54 3.08 -14.99
C GLY A 141 -14.06 2.13 -16.09
N VAL A 142 -12.78 1.73 -16.06
CA VAL A 142 -12.18 0.79 -17.01
C VAL A 142 -11.41 -0.28 -16.25
N LEU A 143 -11.83 -1.54 -16.38
CA LEU A 143 -11.14 -2.72 -15.88
C LEU A 143 -10.47 -3.46 -17.04
N ALA A 144 -9.16 -3.65 -17.00
CA ALA A 144 -8.50 -4.69 -17.78
C ALA A 144 -8.58 -6.00 -16.98
N ASP A 145 -9.48 -6.91 -17.35
CA ASP A 145 -9.75 -8.12 -16.56
C ASP A 145 -8.71 -9.20 -16.86
N THR A 146 -7.51 -8.99 -16.32
CA THR A 146 -6.36 -9.90 -16.40
C THR A 146 -5.73 -10.07 -15.02
N THR A 147 -5.35 -11.30 -14.69
CA THR A 147 -4.62 -11.64 -13.45
C THR A 147 -3.11 -11.58 -13.65
N ARG A 148 -2.67 -11.55 -14.90
CA ARG A 148 -1.25 -11.46 -15.27
C ARG A 148 -0.73 -10.06 -14.98
N ARG A 149 0.59 -9.92 -15.04
CA ARG A 149 1.26 -8.62 -15.01
C ARG A 149 0.66 -7.69 -16.05
N CYS A 150 0.16 -6.54 -15.62
CA CYS A 150 -0.38 -5.51 -16.51
C CYS A 150 0.26 -4.15 -16.21
N GLU A 151 0.75 -3.50 -17.26
CA GLU A 151 1.16 -2.10 -17.25
C GLU A 151 -0.08 -1.21 -17.46
N ILE A 152 -0.16 -0.13 -16.69
CA ILE A 152 -1.13 0.94 -16.87
C ILE A 152 -0.33 2.21 -17.16
N ASP A 153 -0.42 2.72 -18.39
CA ASP A 153 0.28 3.92 -18.85
C ASP A 153 -0.72 5.05 -19.11
N LEU A 154 -0.60 6.10 -18.29
CA LEU A 154 -1.44 7.30 -18.29
C LEU A 154 -0.63 8.55 -18.62
N ARG A 155 0.57 8.39 -19.20
CA ARG A 155 1.47 9.50 -19.53
C ARG A 155 0.96 10.33 -20.71
N GLN A 156 0.29 9.69 -21.65
CA GLN A 156 -0.32 10.37 -22.78
C GLN A 156 -1.63 11.04 -22.34
N GLU A 157 -1.78 12.33 -22.67
CA GLU A 157 -2.95 13.11 -22.29
C GLU A 157 -4.26 12.45 -22.76
N SER A 158 -5.20 12.29 -21.83
CA SER A 158 -6.54 11.75 -22.10
C SER A 158 -6.54 10.35 -22.74
N VAL A 159 -5.46 9.59 -22.58
CA VAL A 159 -5.36 8.19 -23.03
C VAL A 159 -5.14 7.28 -21.84
N VAL A 160 -5.95 6.21 -21.78
CA VAL A 160 -5.68 5.07 -20.90
C VAL A 160 -5.10 3.96 -21.76
N LYS A 161 -3.89 3.51 -21.44
CA LYS A 161 -3.22 2.38 -22.12
C LYS A 161 -2.99 1.25 -21.13
N PHE A 162 -3.47 0.05 -21.47
CA PHE A 162 -3.15 -1.19 -20.77
C PHE A 162 -2.26 -2.07 -21.64
N VAL A 163 -1.25 -2.70 -21.04
CA VAL A 163 -0.40 -3.69 -21.72
C VAL A 163 -0.25 -4.91 -20.83
N SER A 164 -0.60 -6.08 -21.34
CA SER A 164 -0.41 -7.35 -20.63
C SER A 164 -0.07 -8.46 -21.63
N SER A 165 0.52 -9.54 -21.12
CA SER A 165 0.78 -10.73 -21.92
C SER A 165 -0.53 -11.46 -22.22
N THR A 166 -0.62 -12.05 -23.41
CA THR A 166 -1.81 -12.77 -23.90
C THR A 166 -3.06 -11.90 -24.07
N MET A 167 -4.12 -12.49 -24.64
CA MET A 167 -5.39 -11.80 -24.88
C MET A 167 -6.21 -11.67 -23.60
N TYR A 168 -6.73 -10.48 -23.28
CA TYR A 168 -7.59 -10.22 -22.14
C TYR A 168 -8.79 -9.32 -22.50
N PRO A 169 -9.94 -9.52 -21.83
CA PRO A 169 -11.10 -8.65 -21.98
C PRO A 169 -10.94 -7.33 -21.22
N VAL A 170 -11.58 -6.28 -21.72
CA VAL A 170 -11.73 -4.99 -21.02
C VAL A 170 -13.19 -4.77 -20.68
N VAL A 171 -13.49 -4.32 -19.47
CA VAL A 171 -14.87 -4.00 -19.03
C VAL A 171 -14.97 -2.53 -18.67
N THR A 172 -15.96 -1.82 -19.23
CA THR A 172 -16.22 -0.42 -18.88
C THR A 172 -17.49 -0.26 -18.08
N PHE A 173 -17.51 0.72 -17.16
CA PHE A 173 -18.64 1.06 -16.31
C PHE A 173 -18.99 2.54 -16.52
N GLY A 174 -20.02 2.82 -17.32
CA GLY A 174 -20.51 4.16 -17.59
C GLY A 174 -20.35 4.61 -19.05
N PRO A 175 -20.40 5.93 -19.33
CA PRO A 175 -20.30 7.02 -18.36
C PRO A 175 -21.55 7.17 -17.47
N PHE A 176 -21.35 7.53 -16.21
CA PHE A 176 -22.40 7.85 -15.25
C PHE A 176 -22.28 9.29 -14.74
N PRO A 177 -23.35 9.87 -14.14
CA PRO A 177 -23.35 11.26 -13.66
C PRO A 177 -22.30 11.57 -12.59
N SER A 178 -21.87 10.58 -11.81
CA SER A 178 -20.89 10.78 -10.75
C SER A 178 -19.88 9.63 -10.62
N PRO A 179 -18.69 9.88 -10.03
CA PRO A 179 -17.76 8.82 -9.65
C PRO A 179 -18.36 7.77 -8.71
N VAL A 180 -19.32 8.15 -7.85
CA VAL A 180 -19.97 7.20 -6.92
C VAL A 180 -20.81 6.18 -7.68
N ASP A 181 -21.52 6.59 -8.72
CA ASP A 181 -22.37 5.69 -9.54
C ASP A 181 -21.54 4.64 -10.28
N VAL A 182 -20.35 5.02 -10.77
CA VAL A 182 -19.38 4.09 -11.35
C VAL A 182 -19.04 2.98 -10.37
N LEU A 183 -18.99 3.27 -9.07
CA LEU A 183 -18.60 2.32 -8.04
C LEU A 183 -19.66 1.45 -7.48
N VAL A 184 -20.87 1.99 -7.40
CA VAL A 184 -22.03 1.15 -7.19
C VAL A 184 -22.11 0.13 -8.32
N SER A 185 -21.95 0.56 -9.58
CA SER A 185 -21.95 -0.33 -10.73
C SER A 185 -20.80 -1.34 -10.72
N PHE A 186 -19.57 -0.89 -10.43
CA PHE A 186 -18.40 -1.77 -10.34
C PHE A 186 -18.52 -2.78 -9.18
N SER A 187 -19.02 -2.35 -8.02
CA SER A 187 -19.21 -3.23 -6.85
C SER A 187 -20.23 -4.34 -7.10
N LYS A 188 -21.25 -4.11 -7.95
CA LYS A 188 -22.17 -5.18 -8.37
C LYS A 188 -21.47 -6.28 -9.17
N ALA A 189 -20.41 -5.95 -9.93
CA ALA A 189 -19.67 -6.91 -10.73
C ALA A 189 -18.77 -7.80 -9.87
N VAL A 190 -17.99 -7.19 -9.00
CA VAL A 190 -16.89 -7.84 -8.26
C VAL A 190 -17.26 -8.25 -6.83
N GLY A 191 -18.39 -7.75 -6.34
CA GLY A 191 -18.91 -7.96 -5.00
C GLY A 191 -18.58 -6.85 -4.01
N THR A 192 -19.27 -6.89 -2.89
CA THR A 192 -19.19 -5.91 -1.83
C THR A 192 -18.30 -6.40 -0.67
N VAL A 193 -17.60 -5.49 0.03
CA VAL A 193 -17.02 -5.71 1.38
C VAL A 193 -17.94 -6.52 2.26
N PHE A 194 -17.36 -7.47 2.97
CA PHE A 194 -17.99 -8.10 4.11
C PHE A 194 -18.40 -7.03 5.14
N MET A 195 -19.48 -7.29 5.88
CA MET A 195 -19.80 -6.45 7.02
C MET A 195 -18.76 -6.75 8.12
N PRO A 196 -17.92 -5.79 8.53
CA PRO A 196 -16.93 -6.05 9.57
C PRO A 196 -17.61 -6.26 10.93
N PRO A 197 -17.01 -7.02 11.85
CA PRO A 197 -17.39 -6.94 13.25
C PRO A 197 -17.05 -5.55 13.81
N LYS A 198 -17.89 -5.00 14.68
CA LYS A 198 -17.76 -3.63 15.18
C LYS A 198 -16.42 -3.36 15.88
N TRP A 199 -15.88 -4.35 16.59
CA TRP A 199 -14.59 -4.25 17.28
C TRP A 199 -13.42 -4.06 16.31
N SER A 200 -13.52 -4.52 15.05
CA SER A 200 -12.47 -4.33 14.06
C SER A 200 -12.41 -2.92 13.47
N LEU A 201 -13.38 -2.07 13.85
CA LEU A 201 -13.34 -0.64 13.58
C LEU A 201 -12.76 0.14 14.78
N GLY A 202 -12.42 -0.52 15.89
CA GLY A 202 -11.75 0.11 17.03
C GLY A 202 -10.32 0.54 16.70
N TYR A 203 -9.53 0.86 17.73
CA TYR A 203 -8.08 1.02 17.60
C TYR A 203 -7.37 -0.30 17.85
N HIS A 204 -6.36 -0.57 17.04
CA HIS A 204 -5.55 -1.79 17.05
C HIS A 204 -4.11 -1.44 17.43
N GLN A 205 -3.51 -2.16 18.39
CA GLN A 205 -2.10 -2.03 18.74
C GLN A 205 -1.31 -3.27 18.34
N CYS A 206 -0.23 -3.06 17.60
CA CYS A 206 0.70 -4.09 17.17
C CYS A 206 2.14 -3.64 17.41
N ARG A 207 3.06 -4.61 17.41
CA ARG A 207 4.50 -4.47 17.31
C ARG A 207 5.03 -5.79 16.78
N TRP A 208 6.05 -5.75 15.92
CA TRP A 208 6.87 -6.92 15.58
C TRP A 208 8.05 -6.97 16.55
N SER A 209 8.09 -7.82 17.58
CA SER A 209 6.95 -8.49 18.21
C SER A 209 6.74 -8.00 19.63
N TYR A 210 5.56 -8.25 20.19
CA TYR A 210 5.44 -8.43 21.63
C TYR A 210 5.97 -9.81 22.02
N ALA A 211 7.22 -9.87 22.48
CA ALA A 211 7.98 -11.12 22.65
C ALA A 211 7.49 -12.08 23.75
N SER A 212 6.45 -11.75 24.54
CA SER A 212 5.91 -12.65 25.56
C SER A 212 4.47 -12.32 25.96
N ASP A 213 3.75 -13.32 26.47
CA ASP A 213 2.40 -13.16 27.03
C ASP A 213 2.36 -12.10 28.13
N MET A 214 3.41 -12.02 28.96
CA MET A 214 3.51 -10.99 30.01
C MET A 214 3.54 -9.58 29.43
N ARG A 215 4.30 -9.36 28.36
CA ARG A 215 4.37 -8.04 27.69
C ARG A 215 3.03 -7.69 27.03
N VAL A 216 2.37 -8.65 26.38
CA VAL A 216 1.02 -8.46 25.83
C VAL A 216 0.04 -8.03 26.92
N LEU A 217 0.04 -8.73 28.06
CA LEU A 217 -0.86 -8.43 29.17
C LEU A 217 -0.51 -7.10 29.86
N GLU A 218 0.77 -6.73 29.95
CA GLU A 218 1.22 -5.43 30.42
C GLU A 218 0.67 -4.31 29.52
N VAL A 219 0.88 -4.38 28.21
CA VAL A 219 0.40 -3.38 27.24
C VAL A 219 -1.12 -3.23 27.33
N SER A 220 -1.85 -4.34 27.33
CA SER A 220 -3.32 -4.32 27.45
C SER A 220 -3.81 -3.65 28.76
N ARG A 221 -3.09 -3.86 29.87
CA ARG A 221 -3.39 -3.24 31.16
C ARG A 221 -3.11 -1.74 31.12
N THR A 222 -1.97 -1.34 30.56
CA THR A 222 -1.55 0.05 30.48
C THR A 222 -2.54 0.90 29.65
N PHE A 223 -3.10 0.37 28.57
CA PHE A 223 -4.18 1.05 27.83
C PHE A 223 -5.38 1.39 28.73
N ARG A 224 -5.84 0.41 29.52
CA ARG A 224 -6.97 0.58 30.44
C ARG A 224 -6.64 1.53 31.58
N GLU A 225 -5.47 1.40 32.19
CA GLU A 225 -5.00 2.28 33.28
C GLU A 225 -4.87 3.74 32.82
N LYS A 226 -4.39 3.98 31.60
CA LYS A 226 -4.24 5.33 31.02
C LYS A 226 -5.52 5.89 30.39
N GLY A 227 -6.59 5.09 30.37
CA GLY A 227 -7.88 5.43 29.79
C GLY A 227 -7.80 5.78 28.31
N ILE A 228 -6.95 5.06 27.57
CA ILE A 228 -6.75 5.19 26.12
C ILE A 228 -7.55 4.06 25.44
N PRO A 229 -8.53 4.38 24.59
CA PRO A 229 -9.36 3.36 23.95
C PRO A 229 -8.57 2.43 23.02
N CYS A 230 -8.83 1.13 23.09
CA CYS A 230 -8.22 0.10 22.23
C CYS A 230 -9.03 -1.21 22.29
N ASP A 231 -9.27 -1.83 21.14
CA ASP A 231 -10.04 -3.08 21.01
C ASP A 231 -9.16 -4.30 20.73
N VAL A 232 -7.98 -4.14 20.11
CA VAL A 232 -7.25 -5.28 19.56
C VAL A 232 -5.76 -5.22 19.84
N ILE A 233 -5.20 -6.33 20.31
CA ILE A 233 -3.75 -6.57 20.37
C ILE A 233 -3.37 -7.63 19.33
N TRP A 234 -2.25 -7.42 18.66
CA TRP A 234 -1.75 -8.27 17.59
C TRP A 234 -0.51 -9.06 18.02
N MET A 235 -0.41 -10.28 17.49
CA MET A 235 0.63 -11.25 17.76
C MET A 235 1.35 -11.52 16.45
N ASP A 236 2.55 -10.96 16.36
CA ASP A 236 3.45 -11.02 15.21
C ASP A 236 4.35 -12.28 15.29
N ILE A 237 5.23 -12.51 14.31
CA ILE A 237 5.93 -13.79 14.05
C ILE A 237 6.54 -14.51 15.25
N ASP A 238 7.02 -13.79 16.27
CA ASP A 238 7.79 -14.38 17.38
C ASP A 238 6.94 -15.26 18.32
N TYR A 239 5.61 -15.28 18.18
CA TYR A 239 4.79 -16.23 18.92
C TYR A 239 4.97 -17.68 18.44
N MET A 240 5.43 -17.89 17.19
CA MET A 240 5.54 -19.21 16.56
C MET A 240 6.80 -19.96 17.02
N ASP A 241 6.73 -21.29 17.18
CA ASP A 241 7.92 -22.12 17.44
C ASP A 241 8.82 -22.17 16.18
N GLY A 242 9.89 -21.37 16.19
CA GLY A 242 10.86 -21.31 15.10
C GLY A 242 10.24 -20.87 13.78
N PHE A 243 9.30 -19.91 13.85
CA PHE A 243 8.54 -19.37 12.71
C PHE A 243 7.69 -20.42 11.95
N ARG A 244 7.35 -21.54 12.60
CA ARG A 244 6.43 -22.54 12.04
C ARG A 244 4.98 -22.09 12.23
N CYS A 245 4.28 -21.80 11.14
CA CYS A 245 2.86 -21.44 11.18
C CYS A 245 2.01 -22.46 11.96
N PHE A 246 0.91 -22.01 12.57
CA PHE A 246 0.00 -22.85 13.38
C PHE A 246 0.65 -23.52 14.59
N THR A 247 1.81 -23.04 15.04
CA THR A 247 2.45 -23.47 16.30
C THR A 247 2.55 -22.29 17.26
N PHE A 248 2.79 -22.59 18.53
CA PHE A 248 3.07 -21.59 19.57
C PHE A 248 4.39 -21.99 20.23
N ASP A 249 5.24 -21.00 20.53
CA ASP A 249 6.45 -21.23 21.33
C ASP A 249 6.08 -21.84 22.69
N LYS A 250 6.95 -22.70 23.24
CA LYS A 250 6.68 -23.45 24.47
C LYS A 250 6.44 -22.57 25.70
N ALA A 251 6.90 -21.32 25.68
CA ALA A 251 6.67 -20.36 26.76
C ALA A 251 5.31 -19.65 26.66
N CYS A 252 4.57 -19.81 25.56
CA CYS A 252 3.27 -19.17 25.31
C CYS A 252 2.11 -20.11 25.67
N ASP A 253 1.17 -19.64 26.49
CA ASP A 253 -0.14 -20.27 26.66
C ASP A 253 -1.20 -19.37 26.00
N PRO A 254 -1.48 -19.59 24.70
CA PRO A 254 -2.33 -18.69 23.92
C PRO A 254 -3.74 -18.60 24.49
N LYS A 255 -4.28 -19.69 25.05
CA LYS A 255 -5.66 -19.70 25.54
C LYS A 255 -5.80 -18.86 26.81
N SER A 256 -4.91 -19.08 27.78
CA SER A 256 -4.91 -18.30 29.02
C SER A 256 -4.64 -16.81 28.76
N MET A 257 -3.72 -16.49 27.84
CA MET A 257 -3.46 -15.10 27.44
C MET A 257 -4.69 -14.45 26.81
N VAL A 258 -5.34 -15.14 25.86
CA VAL A 258 -6.51 -14.62 25.16
C VAL A 258 -7.71 -14.47 26.10
N ASP A 259 -7.95 -15.42 27.00
CA ASP A 259 -9.01 -15.29 28.02
C ASP A 259 -8.78 -14.05 28.91
N ALA A 260 -7.53 -13.76 29.26
CA ALA A 260 -7.16 -12.57 30.03
C ALA A 260 -7.29 -11.26 29.22
N LEU A 261 -7.10 -11.29 27.90
CA LEU A 261 -7.38 -10.17 27.00
C LEU A 261 -8.89 -9.93 26.88
N HIS A 262 -9.68 -10.99 26.70
CA HIS A 262 -11.15 -10.92 26.60
C HIS A 262 -11.78 -10.35 27.87
N GLN A 263 -11.29 -10.74 29.05
CA GLN A 263 -11.73 -10.17 30.34
C GLN A 263 -11.49 -8.65 30.46
N ARG A 264 -10.58 -8.09 29.67
CA ARG A 264 -10.27 -6.65 29.60
C ARG A 264 -10.90 -5.96 28.39
N GLY A 265 -11.76 -6.66 27.64
CA GLY A 265 -12.42 -6.12 26.46
C GLY A 265 -11.50 -5.98 25.24
N PHE A 266 -10.46 -6.80 25.13
CA PHE A 266 -9.62 -6.88 23.93
C PHE A 266 -9.95 -8.11 23.09
N LYS A 267 -9.68 -8.05 21.79
CA LYS A 267 -9.61 -9.18 20.86
C LYS A 267 -8.15 -9.46 20.49
N SER A 268 -7.85 -10.67 20.07
CA SER A 268 -6.51 -11.10 19.67
C SER A 268 -6.45 -11.43 18.17
N ILE A 269 -5.43 -10.91 17.49
CA ILE A 269 -5.17 -11.20 16.06
C ILE A 269 -3.77 -11.77 15.91
N TRP A 270 -3.66 -12.85 15.14
CA TRP A 270 -2.44 -13.63 15.02
C TRP A 270 -2.00 -13.73 13.55
N MET A 271 -0.72 -13.52 13.32
CA MET A 271 -0.14 -13.58 11.98
C MET A 271 0.03 -15.02 11.48
N LEU A 272 -0.21 -15.27 10.20
CA LEU A 272 0.03 -16.54 9.51
C LEU A 272 0.56 -16.27 8.10
N ASP A 273 1.74 -16.81 7.80
CA ASP A 273 2.39 -16.69 6.49
C ASP A 273 2.06 -17.87 5.56
N PRO A 274 2.17 -17.68 4.23
CA PRO A 274 2.04 -18.77 3.27
C PRO A 274 3.26 -19.70 3.22
N GLY A 275 4.41 -19.29 3.77
CA GLY A 275 5.65 -20.06 3.75
C GLY A 275 5.64 -21.16 4.80
N ILE A 276 5.46 -22.42 4.39
CA ILE A 276 5.45 -23.56 5.30
C ILE A 276 6.83 -24.19 5.34
N LYS A 277 7.47 -24.15 6.52
CA LYS A 277 8.82 -24.70 6.71
C LYS A 277 8.94 -26.12 6.15
N HIS A 278 9.92 -26.32 5.27
CA HIS A 278 10.23 -27.61 4.65
C HIS A 278 10.97 -28.51 5.65
N GLU A 279 10.22 -29.14 6.56
CA GLU A 279 10.76 -29.92 7.67
C GLU A 279 9.89 -31.15 7.94
N LYS A 280 10.46 -32.36 7.78
CA LYS A 280 9.76 -33.60 8.08
C LYS A 280 9.49 -33.74 9.58
N GLY A 281 8.28 -34.16 9.96
CA GLY A 281 7.85 -34.24 11.36
C GLY A 281 7.08 -33.00 11.84
N TYR A 282 7.06 -31.93 11.05
CA TYR A 282 6.20 -30.77 11.27
C TYR A 282 4.82 -31.06 10.66
N PHE A 283 3.80 -31.17 11.49
CA PHE A 283 2.47 -31.69 11.10
C PHE A 283 1.82 -30.93 9.92
N VAL A 284 2.05 -29.63 9.78
CA VAL A 284 1.54 -28.84 8.65
C VAL A 284 2.25 -29.24 7.36
N TYR A 285 3.57 -29.36 7.40
CA TYR A 285 4.33 -29.84 6.24
C TYR A 285 3.99 -31.30 5.88
N ASP A 286 3.91 -32.18 6.87
CA ASP A 286 3.60 -33.59 6.63
C ASP A 286 2.18 -33.75 6.03
N SER A 287 1.17 -33.11 6.65
CA SER A 287 -0.22 -33.19 6.14
C SER A 287 -0.39 -32.52 4.77
N GLY A 288 0.29 -31.40 4.49
CA GLY A 288 0.24 -30.78 3.17
C GLY A 288 0.89 -31.65 2.09
N SER A 289 1.98 -32.35 2.43
CA SER A 289 2.65 -33.30 1.55
C SER A 289 1.79 -34.54 1.26
N GLU A 290 1.10 -35.05 2.28
CA GLU A 290 0.15 -36.17 2.13
C GLU A 290 -1.04 -35.83 1.20
N ASN A 291 -1.44 -34.56 1.16
CA ASN A 291 -2.53 -34.08 0.30
C ASN A 291 -2.06 -33.58 -1.08
N ASP A 292 -0.76 -33.61 -1.38
CA ASP A 292 -0.17 -33.15 -2.63
C ASP A 292 -0.60 -31.71 -3.02
N ILE A 293 -0.51 -30.78 -2.07
CA ILE A 293 -1.03 -29.40 -2.22
C ILE A 293 0.05 -28.34 -2.53
N TRP A 294 1.30 -28.72 -2.70
CA TRP A 294 2.38 -27.76 -2.91
C TRP A 294 2.43 -27.25 -4.35
N ILE A 295 2.80 -25.97 -4.50
CA ILE A 295 3.21 -25.39 -5.79
C ILE A 295 4.44 -26.14 -6.30
N GLN A 296 4.49 -26.36 -7.61
CA GLN A 296 5.56 -27.13 -8.23
C GLN A 296 6.51 -26.27 -9.06
N THR A 297 7.75 -26.69 -9.18
CA THR A 297 8.69 -26.24 -10.21
C THR A 297 8.30 -26.84 -11.57
N ALA A 298 8.87 -26.33 -12.66
CA ALA A 298 8.62 -26.84 -14.01
C ALA A 298 8.98 -28.32 -14.20
N ASP A 299 9.87 -28.90 -13.39
CA ASP A 299 10.22 -30.33 -13.38
C ASP A 299 9.30 -31.19 -12.47
N GLY A 300 8.23 -30.61 -11.92
CA GLY A 300 7.19 -31.32 -11.17
C GLY A 300 7.51 -31.61 -9.71
N LYS A 301 8.56 -31.00 -9.14
CA LYS A 301 8.88 -31.10 -7.70
C LYS A 301 8.26 -29.95 -6.91
N PRO A 302 8.03 -30.09 -5.59
CA PRO A 302 7.64 -28.96 -4.76
C PRO A 302 8.64 -27.80 -4.88
N PHE A 303 8.14 -26.58 -5.10
CA PHE A 303 8.97 -25.39 -5.07
C PHE A 303 9.42 -25.09 -3.64
N ILE A 304 10.72 -24.82 -3.48
CA ILE A 304 11.33 -24.45 -2.21
C ILE A 304 11.89 -23.03 -2.32
N GLY A 305 11.42 -22.13 -1.48
CA GLY A 305 11.89 -20.75 -1.38
C GLY A 305 12.24 -20.38 0.06
N ASP A 306 13.22 -19.50 0.25
CA ASP A 306 13.63 -19.04 1.59
C ASP A 306 12.77 -17.86 2.07
N VAL A 307 12.20 -18.00 3.27
CA VAL A 307 11.44 -16.96 4.00
C VAL A 307 11.85 -16.99 5.50
N TRP A 308 10.99 -16.58 6.44
CA TRP A 308 11.28 -16.48 7.88
C TRP A 308 11.85 -17.75 8.52
N PRO A 309 11.23 -18.95 8.38
CA PRO A 309 11.77 -20.17 8.97
C PRO A 309 12.92 -20.80 8.14
N GLY A 310 13.44 -20.09 7.13
CA GLY A 310 14.39 -20.62 6.14
C GLY A 310 13.68 -21.30 4.96
N PRO A 311 14.11 -22.49 4.50
CA PRO A 311 13.51 -23.17 3.36
C PRO A 311 12.03 -23.51 3.60
N CYS A 312 11.15 -23.04 2.72
CA CYS A 312 9.70 -23.20 2.78
C CYS A 312 9.13 -23.79 1.49
N VAL A 313 8.06 -24.56 1.62
CA VAL A 313 7.12 -24.89 0.53
C VAL A 313 5.87 -23.99 0.62
N PHE A 314 5.17 -23.83 -0.50
CA PHE A 314 4.05 -22.91 -0.61
C PHE A 314 2.76 -23.66 -1.01
N PRO A 315 1.66 -23.53 -0.25
CA PRO A 315 0.36 -24.11 -0.61
C PRO A 315 -0.16 -23.54 -1.93
N ASP A 316 -0.61 -24.40 -2.83
CA ASP A 316 -1.24 -23.97 -4.07
C ASP A 316 -2.71 -23.62 -3.87
N PHE A 317 -3.00 -22.42 -3.37
CA PHE A 317 -4.37 -21.96 -3.11
C PHE A 317 -5.28 -21.90 -4.35
N THR A 318 -4.75 -22.13 -5.55
CA THR A 318 -5.55 -22.31 -6.78
C THR A 318 -6.31 -23.64 -6.79
N GLN A 319 -5.91 -24.60 -5.95
CA GLN A 319 -6.57 -25.89 -5.76
C GLN A 319 -7.57 -25.85 -4.59
N SER A 320 -8.79 -26.30 -4.84
CA SER A 320 -9.84 -26.46 -3.81
C SER A 320 -9.40 -27.35 -2.65
N ALA A 321 -8.57 -28.37 -2.91
CA ALA A 321 -7.98 -29.23 -1.89
C ALA A 321 -7.05 -28.46 -0.93
N ALA A 322 -6.17 -27.60 -1.46
CA ALA A 322 -5.28 -26.76 -0.67
C ALA A 322 -6.05 -25.71 0.14
N ARG A 323 -7.06 -25.06 -0.46
CA ARG A 323 -7.94 -24.11 0.24
C ARG A 323 -8.67 -24.77 1.41
N SER A 324 -9.22 -25.97 1.18
CA SER A 324 -9.92 -26.75 2.21
C SER A 324 -8.99 -27.24 3.31
N TRP A 325 -7.76 -27.64 2.96
CA TRP A 325 -6.72 -28.00 3.91
C TRP A 325 -6.35 -26.82 4.82
N TRP A 326 -6.07 -25.65 4.23
CA TRP A 326 -5.77 -24.43 4.99
C TRP A 326 -6.93 -24.01 5.89
N ALA A 327 -8.16 -24.03 5.37
CA ALA A 327 -9.36 -23.70 6.13
C ALA A 327 -9.55 -24.58 7.37
N ARG A 328 -9.20 -25.88 7.29
CA ARG A 328 -9.25 -26.80 8.44
C ARG A 328 -8.17 -26.46 9.49
N LEU A 329 -6.95 -26.14 9.06
CA LEU A 329 -5.89 -25.70 9.98
C LEU A 329 -6.27 -24.40 10.69
N VAL A 330 -6.82 -23.43 9.96
CA VAL A 330 -7.35 -22.19 10.53
C VAL A 330 -8.47 -22.51 11.52
N LYS A 331 -9.41 -23.40 11.16
CA LYS A 331 -10.50 -23.80 12.06
C LYS A 331 -9.98 -24.30 13.41
N ASP A 332 -8.98 -25.18 13.38
CA ASP A 332 -8.39 -25.75 14.58
C ASP A 332 -7.59 -24.69 15.35
N PHE A 333 -6.90 -23.79 14.66
CA PHE A 333 -6.16 -22.68 15.27
C PHE A 333 -7.07 -21.70 16.03
N ILE A 334 -8.25 -21.40 15.49
CA ILE A 334 -9.26 -20.55 16.16
C ILE A 334 -9.74 -21.14 17.50
N SER A 335 -9.63 -22.45 17.71
CA SER A 335 -10.01 -23.09 18.98
C SER A 335 -9.16 -22.63 20.19
N ASN A 336 -7.99 -22.02 19.93
CA ASN A 336 -7.11 -21.43 20.95
C ASN A 336 -7.58 -20.05 21.46
N GLY A 337 -8.74 -19.57 21.03
CA GLY A 337 -9.31 -18.29 21.47
C GLY A 337 -9.14 -17.15 20.45
N VAL A 338 -8.37 -17.37 19.38
CA VAL A 338 -8.10 -16.39 18.32
C VAL A 338 -9.39 -15.75 17.77
N ASP A 339 -9.39 -14.42 17.62
CA ASP A 339 -10.55 -13.64 17.14
C ASP A 339 -10.40 -13.19 15.69
N GLY A 340 -9.16 -12.99 15.22
CA GLY A 340 -8.84 -12.59 13.85
C GLY A 340 -7.51 -13.15 13.37
N ILE A 341 -7.31 -13.19 12.05
CA ILE A 341 -6.07 -13.67 11.43
C ILE A 341 -5.47 -12.58 10.54
N TRP A 342 -4.15 -12.50 10.55
CA TRP A 342 -3.38 -11.64 9.67
C TRP A 342 -2.56 -12.51 8.70
N ASN A 343 -2.82 -12.39 7.40
CA ASN A 343 -2.02 -13.02 6.36
C ASN A 343 -0.99 -12.02 5.83
N ASP A 344 0.27 -12.31 6.11
CA ASP A 344 1.41 -11.53 5.65
C ASP A 344 2.26 -12.32 4.65
N MET A 345 3.22 -11.64 4.00
CA MET A 345 4.17 -12.22 3.05
C MET A 345 3.52 -12.95 1.86
N ASN A 346 2.27 -12.61 1.55
CA ASN A 346 1.40 -13.37 0.66
C ASN A 346 1.29 -12.81 -0.77
N GLU A 347 2.28 -12.03 -1.20
CA GLU A 347 2.45 -11.60 -2.58
C GLU A 347 2.51 -12.75 -3.60
N PRO A 348 3.27 -13.86 -3.41
CA PRO A 348 4.05 -14.34 -2.26
C PRO A 348 5.52 -13.87 -2.20
N ALA A 349 5.99 -13.49 -1.02
CA ALA A 349 7.36 -13.03 -0.81
C ALA A 349 8.38 -14.19 -0.73
N VAL A 350 9.55 -14.01 -1.36
CA VAL A 350 10.70 -14.93 -1.29
C VAL A 350 11.98 -14.10 -1.13
N PHE A 351 12.70 -14.23 -0.01
CA PHE A 351 13.76 -13.29 0.36
C PHE A 351 15.01 -13.36 -0.51
N LYS A 352 15.38 -14.59 -0.89
CA LYS A 352 16.62 -14.86 -1.63
C LYS A 352 16.46 -14.79 -3.16
N SER A 353 15.26 -14.57 -3.68
CA SER A 353 15.07 -14.32 -5.13
C SER A 353 15.37 -12.87 -5.48
N VAL A 354 15.67 -12.60 -6.75
CA VAL A 354 15.95 -11.23 -7.24
C VAL A 354 14.65 -10.44 -7.36
N THR A 355 13.61 -11.10 -7.84
CA THR A 355 12.26 -10.54 -8.01
C THR A 355 11.46 -10.41 -6.72
N LYS A 356 12.00 -10.88 -5.59
CA LYS A 356 11.33 -10.96 -4.27
C LYS A 356 10.05 -11.80 -4.25
N THR A 357 9.79 -12.57 -5.31
CA THR A 357 8.68 -13.52 -5.44
C THR A 357 9.19 -14.87 -5.97
N MET A 358 8.31 -15.85 -6.10
CA MET A 358 8.62 -17.13 -6.72
C MET A 358 8.75 -17.03 -8.26
N PRO A 359 9.53 -17.93 -8.91
CA PRO A 359 9.72 -17.89 -10.35
C PRO A 359 8.40 -17.98 -11.12
N GLU A 360 8.26 -17.14 -12.15
CA GLU A 360 7.05 -17.09 -12.99
C GLU A 360 6.74 -18.41 -13.70
N SER A 361 7.73 -19.27 -13.91
CA SER A 361 7.63 -20.59 -14.54
C SER A 361 7.13 -21.70 -13.59
N ASN A 362 7.00 -21.42 -12.29
CA ASN A 362 6.42 -22.38 -11.35
C ASN A 362 4.98 -22.74 -11.77
N ILE A 363 4.57 -23.97 -11.52
CA ILE A 363 3.31 -24.53 -11.95
C ILE A 363 2.32 -24.57 -10.78
N HIS A 364 1.14 -24.01 -11.03
CA HIS A 364 -0.04 -24.15 -10.20
C HIS A 364 -1.02 -25.10 -10.90
N ARG A 365 -1.62 -26.02 -10.15
CA ARG A 365 -2.58 -27.01 -10.66
C ARG A 365 -4.01 -26.57 -10.40
N GLY A 366 -4.31 -25.32 -10.76
CA GLY A 366 -5.57 -24.67 -10.39
C GLY A 366 -6.83 -25.35 -10.89
N ASP A 367 -7.92 -25.17 -10.16
CA ASP A 367 -9.24 -25.67 -10.54
C ASP A 367 -9.68 -25.04 -11.89
N THR A 368 -10.52 -25.74 -12.66
CA THR A 368 -10.99 -25.27 -13.98
C THR A 368 -11.71 -23.93 -13.91
N GLU A 369 -12.40 -23.65 -12.81
CA GLU A 369 -13.11 -22.39 -12.54
C GLU A 369 -12.17 -21.19 -12.35
N LEU A 370 -10.88 -21.41 -12.08
CA LEU A 370 -9.86 -20.36 -11.95
C LEU A 370 -8.95 -20.25 -13.17
N GLY A 371 -9.06 -21.17 -14.14
CA GLY A 371 -8.24 -21.18 -15.37
C GLY A 371 -7.42 -22.45 -15.60
N GLY A 372 -7.55 -23.46 -14.72
CA GLY A 372 -6.85 -24.75 -14.86
C GLY A 372 -5.37 -24.69 -14.49
N THR A 373 -4.61 -25.72 -14.87
CA THR A 373 -3.15 -25.74 -14.65
C THR A 373 -2.48 -24.63 -15.45
N GLN A 374 -1.77 -23.72 -14.77
CA GLN A 374 -1.06 -22.59 -15.38
C GLN A 374 0.24 -22.29 -14.63
N ASN A 375 1.08 -21.49 -15.26
CA ASN A 375 2.27 -20.94 -14.63
C ASN A 375 1.93 -19.88 -13.58
N HIS A 376 2.85 -19.62 -12.66
CA HIS A 376 2.74 -18.60 -11.62
C HIS A 376 2.48 -17.21 -12.20
N ALA A 377 3.01 -16.90 -13.39
CA ALA A 377 2.71 -15.68 -14.13
C ALA A 377 1.20 -15.35 -14.27
N TYR A 378 0.34 -16.38 -14.31
CA TYR A 378 -1.12 -16.23 -14.38
C TYR A 378 -1.77 -16.07 -13.00
N TYR A 379 -1.22 -16.70 -11.96
CA TYR A 379 -1.83 -16.76 -10.63
C TYR A 379 -1.19 -15.82 -9.59
N HIS A 380 -0.05 -15.22 -9.90
CA HIS A 380 0.74 -14.41 -8.97
C HIS A 380 -0.10 -13.37 -8.22
N ASN A 381 -0.78 -12.48 -8.96
CA ASN A 381 -1.56 -11.41 -8.35
C ASN A 381 -2.77 -11.92 -7.54
N VAL A 382 -3.25 -13.14 -7.80
CA VAL A 382 -4.41 -13.73 -7.12
C VAL A 382 -4.03 -14.69 -5.98
N TYR A 383 -2.74 -14.95 -5.78
CA TYR A 383 -2.27 -15.86 -4.72
C TYR A 383 -2.73 -15.38 -3.33
N GLY A 384 -2.45 -14.11 -2.99
CA GLY A 384 -2.82 -13.52 -1.71
C GLY A 384 -4.34 -13.50 -1.45
N VAL A 385 -5.16 -13.20 -2.46
CA VAL A 385 -6.63 -13.21 -2.30
C VAL A 385 -7.18 -14.63 -2.08
N LEU A 386 -6.58 -15.65 -2.71
CA LEU A 386 -6.99 -17.04 -2.51
C LEU A 386 -6.58 -17.56 -1.13
N MET A 387 -5.44 -17.12 -0.60
CA MET A 387 -5.07 -17.34 0.80
C MET A 387 -6.07 -16.67 1.75
N ALA A 388 -6.33 -15.37 1.57
CA ALA A 388 -7.27 -14.61 2.40
C ALA A 388 -8.69 -15.21 2.39
N ARG A 389 -9.16 -15.65 1.21
CA ARG A 389 -10.43 -16.40 1.07
C ARG A 389 -10.42 -17.68 1.88
N SER A 390 -9.34 -18.47 1.80
CA SER A 390 -9.22 -19.75 2.52
C SER A 390 -9.21 -19.53 4.04
N THR A 391 -8.53 -18.47 4.50
CA THR A 391 -8.53 -18.05 5.91
C THR A 391 -9.94 -17.62 6.36
N TYR A 392 -10.63 -16.80 5.58
CA TYR A 392 -12.00 -16.36 5.87
C TYR A 392 -12.97 -17.55 6.00
N GLU A 393 -12.90 -18.49 5.05
CA GLU A 393 -13.70 -19.72 5.07
C GLU A 393 -13.38 -20.58 6.31
N GLY A 394 -12.09 -20.73 6.66
CA GLY A 394 -11.66 -21.46 7.86
C GLY A 394 -12.17 -20.86 9.17
N MET A 395 -12.10 -19.53 9.30
CA MET A 395 -12.66 -18.83 10.46
C MET A 395 -14.17 -19.00 10.57
N LYS A 396 -14.88 -18.92 9.44
CA LYS A 396 -16.34 -19.15 9.39
C LYS A 396 -16.71 -20.58 9.79
N LEU A 397 -15.91 -21.57 9.40
CA LEU A 397 -16.07 -22.97 9.82
C LEU A 397 -15.81 -23.19 11.33
N ALA A 398 -15.02 -22.32 11.95
CA ALA A 398 -14.71 -22.41 13.39
C ALA A 398 -15.84 -21.86 14.27
N LYS A 399 -16.39 -20.70 13.89
CA LYS A 399 -17.43 -19.99 14.64
C LYS A 399 -18.48 -19.43 13.67
N GLU A 400 -19.44 -20.27 13.27
CA GLU A 400 -20.49 -19.90 12.29
C GLU A 400 -21.32 -18.66 12.68
N GLN A 401 -21.42 -18.40 13.99
CA GLN A 401 -22.18 -17.27 14.55
C GLN A 401 -21.37 -15.96 14.66
N LYS A 402 -20.08 -15.95 14.31
CA LYS A 402 -19.22 -14.74 14.35
C LYS A 402 -18.76 -14.35 12.96
N ARG A 403 -18.54 -13.05 12.74
CA ARG A 403 -17.98 -12.54 11.49
C ARG A 403 -16.48 -12.75 11.49
N PRO A 404 -15.89 -13.38 10.45
CA PRO A 404 -14.45 -13.45 10.33
C PRO A 404 -13.85 -12.05 10.15
N PHE A 405 -12.69 -11.83 10.79
CA PHE A 405 -11.81 -10.71 10.49
C PHE A 405 -10.48 -11.26 10.00
N VAL A 406 -10.16 -10.97 8.73
CA VAL A 406 -8.89 -11.30 8.11
C VAL A 406 -8.24 -10.00 7.66
N LEU A 407 -6.96 -9.79 7.97
CA LEU A 407 -6.12 -8.76 7.35
C LEU A 407 -5.20 -9.44 6.31
N THR A 408 -5.07 -8.90 5.12
CA THR A 408 -4.15 -9.42 4.08
C THR A 408 -3.24 -8.31 3.58
N ARG A 409 -1.97 -8.63 3.26
CA ARG A 409 -1.06 -7.65 2.64
C ARG A 409 -1.30 -7.57 1.14
N ALA A 410 -1.17 -8.71 0.48
CA ALA A 410 -1.39 -8.83 -0.94
C ALA A 410 -2.87 -9.06 -1.26
N ALA A 411 -3.32 -8.45 -2.35
CA ALA A 411 -4.71 -8.47 -2.77
C ALA A 411 -4.86 -8.27 -4.27
N PHE A 412 -6.07 -8.58 -4.76
CA PHE A 412 -6.51 -8.37 -6.13
C PHE A 412 -7.93 -7.79 -6.11
N VAL A 413 -8.44 -7.41 -7.29
CA VAL A 413 -9.84 -7.02 -7.46
C VAL A 413 -10.75 -8.15 -6.94
N GLY A 414 -11.56 -7.85 -5.92
CA GLY A 414 -12.43 -8.85 -5.25
C GLY A 414 -12.00 -9.24 -3.83
N SER A 415 -10.81 -8.87 -3.37
CA SER A 415 -10.34 -9.20 -2.01
C SER A 415 -11.20 -8.63 -0.87
N GLN A 416 -11.91 -7.52 -1.10
CA GLN A 416 -12.79 -6.92 -0.10
C GLN A 416 -13.86 -7.86 0.44
N LYS A 417 -14.22 -8.91 -0.31
CA LYS A 417 -15.21 -9.90 0.15
C LYS A 417 -14.71 -10.70 1.37
N TYR A 418 -13.40 -10.78 1.57
CA TYR A 418 -12.78 -11.74 2.48
C TYR A 418 -11.87 -11.10 3.52
N ALA A 419 -11.23 -9.96 3.23
CA ALA A 419 -10.23 -9.40 4.12
C ALA A 419 -10.20 -7.86 4.09
N ALA A 420 -9.76 -7.27 5.19
CA ALA A 420 -9.21 -5.91 5.28
C ALA A 420 -7.78 -5.88 4.71
N THR A 421 -7.23 -4.68 4.51
CA THR A 421 -5.82 -4.50 4.09
C THR A 421 -5.15 -3.39 4.89
N TRP A 422 -3.82 -3.32 4.83
CA TRP A 422 -3.06 -2.14 5.22
C TRP A 422 -2.07 -1.76 4.11
N THR A 423 -1.41 -0.61 4.24
CA THR A 423 -0.52 -0.08 3.18
C THR A 423 0.91 -0.64 3.20
N GLY A 424 1.13 -1.76 3.88
CA GLY A 424 2.45 -2.37 4.07
C GLY A 424 3.44 -1.51 4.87
N ASP A 425 4.72 -1.83 4.69
CA ASP A 425 5.82 -1.41 5.56
C ASP A 425 6.27 0.03 5.25
N ASN A 426 5.60 0.99 5.88
CA ASN A 426 5.81 2.41 5.71
C ASN A 426 6.91 2.97 6.65
N LEU A 427 7.50 4.12 6.29
CA LEU A 427 8.54 4.76 7.11
C LEU A 427 8.00 5.82 8.08
N SER A 428 8.58 5.91 9.28
CA SER A 428 8.31 6.91 10.33
C SER A 428 8.72 8.34 9.93
N THR A 429 8.02 8.93 8.96
CA THR A 429 8.43 10.18 8.31
C THR A 429 7.27 11.02 7.78
N TRP A 430 7.44 12.36 7.71
CA TRP A 430 6.38 13.30 7.30
C TRP A 430 5.82 13.08 5.90
N GLU A 431 6.66 12.73 4.92
CA GLU A 431 6.12 12.42 3.58
C GLU A 431 5.31 11.11 3.57
N HIS A 432 5.61 10.13 4.43
CA HIS A 432 4.78 8.91 4.53
C HIS A 432 3.47 9.18 5.28
N LEU A 433 3.47 10.09 6.26
CA LEU A 433 2.23 10.63 6.82
C LEU A 433 1.36 11.25 5.71
N HIS A 434 1.94 12.10 4.86
CA HIS A 434 1.21 12.70 3.74
C HIS A 434 0.76 11.67 2.70
N MET A 435 1.64 10.76 2.28
CA MET A 435 1.31 9.68 1.36
C MET A 435 0.26 8.73 1.93
N SER A 436 0.14 8.58 3.24
CA SER A 436 -0.90 7.73 3.83
C SER A 436 -2.30 8.21 3.47
N LEU A 437 -2.54 9.52 3.35
CA LEU A 437 -3.81 10.06 2.86
C LEU A 437 -4.04 9.66 1.41
N SER A 438 -3.07 9.91 0.53
CA SER A 438 -3.25 9.59 -0.89
C SER A 438 -3.33 8.08 -1.12
N MET A 439 -2.61 7.25 -0.37
CA MET A 439 -2.63 5.79 -0.49
C MET A 439 -3.89 5.19 0.11
N VAL A 440 -4.30 5.58 1.32
CA VAL A 440 -5.58 5.15 1.89
C VAL A 440 -6.69 5.64 1.00
N LEU A 441 -6.69 6.90 0.59
CA LEU A 441 -7.70 7.37 -0.35
C LEU A 441 -7.59 6.62 -1.66
N GLN A 442 -6.42 6.27 -2.19
CA GLN A 442 -6.34 5.42 -3.38
C GLN A 442 -6.87 4.02 -3.17
N LEU A 443 -6.72 3.47 -1.96
CA LEU A 443 -7.24 2.19 -1.49
C LEU A 443 -8.72 2.25 -1.12
N GLN A 444 -9.25 3.41 -0.77
CA GLN A 444 -10.68 3.73 -0.60
C GLN A 444 -11.24 4.33 -1.89
N LEU A 445 -10.38 4.59 -2.86
CA LEU A 445 -10.55 4.62 -4.29
C LEU A 445 -10.10 3.24 -4.82
N LYS A 446 -9.92 2.25 -3.92
CA LYS A 446 -10.05 0.81 -4.16
C LYS A 446 -11.42 0.27 -3.55
N LEU A 447 -12.35 -0.22 -4.40
CA LEU A 447 -13.56 -1.04 -4.29
C LEU A 447 -14.17 -0.86 -2.95
N LYS A 448 -15.06 0.11 -3.00
CA LYS A 448 -15.78 0.78 -1.92
C LYS A 448 -14.98 1.91 -1.30
N GLY A 449 -14.18 2.65 -2.06
CA GLY A 449 -14.54 3.27 -3.34
C GLY A 449 -13.50 3.14 -4.45
N LEU A 450 -13.68 3.64 -5.65
CA LEU A 450 -12.90 3.41 -6.89
C LEU A 450 -12.47 1.98 -7.40
N SER A 451 -11.66 1.11 -6.75
CA SER A 451 -10.94 -0.11 -7.33
C SER A 451 -10.64 -1.53 -6.63
N GLY A 452 -10.62 -1.80 -5.29
CA GLY A 452 -10.41 -2.99 -4.41
C GLY A 452 -10.92 -3.10 -2.91
N GLN A 453 -10.89 -2.12 -1.98
CA GLN A 453 -10.90 -2.36 -0.52
C GLN A 453 -11.30 -1.20 0.47
N PRO A 454 -12.47 -1.19 1.16
CA PRO A 454 -12.87 -0.08 2.07
C PRO A 454 -12.35 -0.16 3.51
N LEU A 455 -11.80 -1.30 3.94
CA LEU A 455 -11.23 -1.43 5.28
C LEU A 455 -9.72 -1.42 5.14
N ALA A 456 -9.19 -0.21 4.95
CA ALA A 456 -7.78 0.06 4.66
C ALA A 456 -7.25 1.23 5.51
N GLY A 457 -5.97 1.17 5.88
CA GLY A 457 -5.27 2.14 6.72
C GLY A 457 -3.76 1.89 6.70
N PRO A 458 -2.93 2.88 7.09
CA PRO A 458 -1.49 2.71 7.22
C PRO A 458 -1.14 2.18 8.62
N ASP A 459 0.11 1.81 8.82
CA ASP A 459 0.67 1.70 10.16
C ASP A 459 0.95 3.10 10.72
N ILE A 460 0.22 3.46 11.78
CA ILE A 460 0.27 4.77 12.41
C ILE A 460 1.57 4.88 13.19
N GLY A 461 2.36 5.91 12.87
CA GLY A 461 3.70 6.11 13.40
C GLY A 461 4.78 5.69 12.43
N GLY A 462 4.51 4.72 11.54
CA GLY A 462 5.44 4.12 10.60
C GLY A 462 6.01 2.81 11.11
N PHE A 463 5.96 1.75 10.29
CA PHE A 463 6.53 0.44 10.58
C PHE A 463 8.04 0.55 10.86
N ALA A 464 8.74 1.19 9.92
CA ALA A 464 10.17 1.38 9.97
C ALA A 464 10.51 2.81 10.40
N GLY A 465 11.13 2.93 11.56
CA GLY A 465 11.98 4.05 11.96
C GLY A 465 11.51 4.57 13.29
N ASN A 466 12.17 5.61 13.80
CA ASN A 466 11.72 6.23 15.04
C ASN A 466 10.95 7.51 14.72
N ALA A 467 9.67 7.51 15.06
CA ALA A 467 8.83 8.71 14.96
C ALA A 467 9.27 9.74 16.01
N THR A 468 9.18 11.03 15.69
CA THR A 468 9.25 12.07 16.72
C THR A 468 7.89 12.19 17.41
N PRO A 469 7.80 12.68 18.66
CA PRO A 469 6.52 12.86 19.35
C PRO A 469 5.51 13.66 18.53
N LYS A 470 5.96 14.73 17.85
CA LYS A 470 5.11 15.58 17.02
C LYS A 470 4.60 14.87 15.77
N LEU A 471 5.46 14.06 15.12
CA LEU A 471 5.03 13.23 14.00
C LEU A 471 4.01 12.18 14.45
N PHE A 472 4.30 11.45 15.54
CA PHE A 472 3.44 10.39 16.04
C PHE A 472 2.07 10.92 16.48
N GLY A 473 2.01 11.99 17.28
CA GLY A 473 0.75 12.58 17.74
C GLY A 473 -0.13 13.07 16.59
N ARG A 474 0.47 13.69 15.57
CA ARG A 474 -0.26 14.13 14.38
C ARG A 474 -0.71 12.96 13.50
N TRP A 475 0.13 11.94 13.35
CA TRP A 475 -0.24 10.71 12.65
C TRP A 475 -1.39 10.01 13.37
N MET A 476 -1.39 9.94 14.70
CA MET A 476 -2.49 9.38 15.47
C MET A 476 -3.78 10.18 15.26
N GLY A 477 -3.70 11.51 15.23
CA GLY A 477 -4.83 12.38 14.89
C GLY A 477 -5.50 12.03 13.56
N ILE A 478 -4.70 11.91 12.50
CA ILE A 478 -5.20 11.57 11.14
C ILE A 478 -5.63 10.10 11.06
N GLY A 479 -4.78 9.21 11.57
CA GLY A 479 -4.95 7.76 11.55
C GLY A 479 -6.17 7.27 12.31
N ALA A 480 -6.55 7.95 13.39
CA ALA A 480 -7.79 7.70 14.11
C ALA A 480 -9.05 7.85 13.25
N MET A 481 -8.98 8.64 12.17
CA MET A 481 -10.09 8.89 11.25
C MET A 481 -10.08 7.95 10.02
N PHE A 482 -9.05 7.11 9.82
CA PHE A 482 -9.04 6.15 8.72
C PHE A 482 -9.95 4.95 9.00
N PRO A 483 -10.51 4.28 7.98
CA PRO A 483 -11.39 3.13 8.18
C PRO A 483 -10.72 1.99 8.98
N PHE A 484 -9.49 1.61 8.63
CA PHE A 484 -8.65 0.75 9.47
C PHE A 484 -7.65 1.60 10.26
N CYS A 485 -7.47 1.30 11.56
CA CYS A 485 -6.70 2.14 12.48
C CYS A 485 -5.82 1.27 13.37
N ARG A 486 -4.53 1.16 13.00
CA ARG A 486 -3.53 0.35 13.70
C ARG A 486 -2.24 1.12 13.95
N GLY A 487 -1.73 1.07 15.18
CA GLY A 487 -0.33 1.40 15.47
C GLY A 487 0.53 0.15 15.34
N HIS A 488 1.65 0.23 14.62
CA HIS A 488 2.55 -0.90 14.41
C HIS A 488 3.97 -0.40 14.12
N SER A 489 4.96 -1.12 14.63
CA SER A 489 6.38 -0.86 14.40
C SER A 489 7.22 -2.13 14.49
N GLU A 490 8.40 -2.09 13.87
CA GLU A 490 9.32 -3.23 13.80
C GLU A 490 10.25 -3.36 15.03
N THR A 491 10.98 -4.48 15.13
CA THR A 491 11.66 -4.92 16.35
C THR A 491 12.67 -3.92 16.90
N ASP A 492 13.47 -3.30 16.03
CA ASP A 492 14.58 -2.43 16.44
C ASP A 492 14.18 -0.94 16.59
N THR A 493 12.88 -0.64 16.57
CA THR A 493 12.36 0.70 16.88
C THR A 493 12.29 0.96 18.38
N ALA A 494 12.20 2.22 18.76
CA ALA A 494 11.65 2.60 20.05
C ALA A 494 10.19 2.11 20.17
N ASP A 495 9.72 2.00 21.40
CA ASP A 495 8.32 1.69 21.71
C ASP A 495 7.39 2.74 21.05
N HIS A 496 6.40 2.29 20.27
CA HIS A 496 5.41 3.14 19.58
C HIS A 496 4.01 3.07 20.20
N GLU A 497 3.89 2.62 21.44
CA GLU A 497 2.66 2.76 22.19
C GLU A 497 2.35 4.26 22.44
N PRO A 498 1.06 4.65 22.55
CA PRO A 498 0.67 6.05 22.72
C PRO A 498 1.34 6.82 23.87
N TRP A 499 1.79 6.12 24.92
CA TRP A 499 2.43 6.70 26.09
C TRP A 499 3.96 6.80 25.99
N SER A 500 4.56 6.31 24.90
CA SER A 500 6.01 6.25 24.75
C SER A 500 6.64 7.59 24.29
N PHE A 501 5.83 8.57 23.91
CA PHE A 501 6.26 9.85 23.32
C PHE A 501 6.08 11.07 24.24
N GLY A 502 5.94 10.86 25.55
CA GLY A 502 5.70 11.91 26.54
C GLY A 502 4.22 12.23 26.76
N GLU A 503 3.91 12.92 27.86
CA GLU A 503 2.54 13.15 28.33
C GLU A 503 1.69 13.99 27.36
N GLU A 504 2.30 14.98 26.69
CA GLU A 504 1.60 15.81 25.72
C GLU A 504 1.17 15.01 24.49
N CYS A 505 2.04 14.13 23.98
CA CYS A 505 1.72 13.25 22.86
C CYS A 505 0.68 12.21 23.26
N GLU A 506 0.80 11.64 24.47
CA GLU A 506 -0.16 10.69 25.04
C GLU A 506 -1.57 11.30 25.10
N GLU A 507 -1.70 12.55 25.54
CA GLU A 507 -3.00 13.25 25.60
C GLU A 507 -3.59 13.51 24.21
N VAL A 508 -2.78 13.86 23.22
CA VAL A 508 -3.23 13.99 21.82
C VAL A 508 -3.74 12.65 21.30
N CYS A 509 -3.01 11.56 21.54
CA CYS A 509 -3.42 10.22 21.14
C CYS A 509 -4.73 9.82 21.82
N ARG A 510 -4.87 10.06 23.14
CA ARG A 510 -6.09 9.81 23.90
C ARG A 510 -7.29 10.55 23.30
N ARG A 511 -7.13 11.84 22.96
CA ARG A 511 -8.19 12.64 22.32
C ARG A 511 -8.53 12.11 20.94
N ALA A 512 -7.53 11.82 20.10
CA ALA A 512 -7.72 11.27 18.75
C ALA A 512 -8.55 9.98 18.77
N LEU A 513 -8.16 9.05 19.66
CA LEU A 513 -8.85 7.77 19.79
C LEU A 513 -10.25 7.97 20.39
N ARG A 514 -10.44 8.83 21.39
CA ARG A 514 -11.80 9.15 21.88
C ARG A 514 -12.70 9.70 20.77
N ARG A 515 -12.20 10.53 19.85
CA ARG A 515 -12.98 10.97 18.67
C ARG A 515 -13.42 9.80 17.81
N ARG A 516 -12.50 8.86 17.53
CA ARG A 516 -12.81 7.65 16.77
C ARG A 516 -13.96 6.89 17.41
N TYR A 517 -13.87 6.60 18.72
CA TYR A 517 -14.89 5.82 19.42
C TYR A 517 -16.26 6.52 19.48
N ARG A 518 -16.27 7.86 19.62
CA ARG A 518 -17.51 8.64 19.51
C ARG A 518 -18.12 8.58 18.11
N LEU A 519 -17.29 8.52 17.06
CA LEU A 519 -17.72 8.45 15.66
C LEU A 519 -17.97 7.02 15.16
N LEU A 520 -17.74 5.98 15.97
CA LEU A 520 -17.98 4.60 15.57
C LEU A 520 -19.40 4.32 15.06
N PRO A 521 -20.50 4.86 15.63
CA PRO A 521 -21.84 4.64 15.09
C PRO A 521 -21.97 5.14 13.64
N HIS A 522 -21.37 6.29 13.32
CA HIS A 522 -21.31 6.82 11.97
C HIS A 522 -20.48 5.92 11.05
N MET A 523 -19.25 5.58 11.45
CA MET A 523 -18.37 4.72 10.65
C MET A 523 -19.00 3.34 10.39
N TYR A 524 -19.60 2.73 11.41
CA TYR A 524 -20.27 1.44 11.30
C TYR A 524 -21.48 1.50 10.37
N THR A 525 -22.25 2.59 10.42
CA THR A 525 -23.35 2.84 9.47
C THR A 525 -22.84 2.98 8.03
N LEU A 526 -21.72 3.68 7.81
CA LEU A 526 -21.10 3.77 6.49
C LEU A 526 -20.65 2.39 5.99
N PHE A 527 -20.11 1.53 6.85
CA PHE A 527 -19.76 0.16 6.48
C PHE A 527 -20.98 -0.68 6.12
N TYR A 528 -22.12 -0.51 6.79
CA TYR A 528 -23.37 -1.18 6.41
C TYR A 528 -23.89 -0.70 5.05
N ILE A 529 -23.88 0.61 4.80
CA ILE A 529 -24.26 1.19 3.51
C ILE A 529 -23.31 0.67 2.42
N ALA A 530 -22.00 0.65 2.68
CA ALA A 530 -21.02 0.08 1.77
C ALA A 530 -21.31 -1.39 1.51
N HIS A 531 -21.53 -2.21 2.55
CA HIS A 531 -21.85 -3.64 2.48
C HIS A 531 -23.05 -3.91 1.57
N THR A 532 -24.11 -3.12 1.68
CA THR A 532 -25.39 -3.34 0.96
C THR A 532 -25.46 -2.69 -0.42
N THR A 533 -24.85 -1.52 -0.61
CA THR A 533 -25.01 -0.71 -1.84
C THR A 533 -23.74 -0.56 -2.68
N GLY A 534 -22.55 -0.78 -2.11
CA GLY A 534 -21.27 -0.54 -2.77
C GLY A 534 -20.78 0.91 -2.73
N VAL A 535 -21.47 1.81 -2.01
CA VAL A 535 -21.01 3.19 -1.79
C VAL A 535 -19.72 3.20 -0.96
N PRO A 536 -18.76 4.12 -1.22
CA PRO A 536 -17.52 4.17 -0.47
C PRO A 536 -17.68 4.63 0.99
N VAL A 537 -16.81 4.14 1.89
CA VAL A 537 -16.77 4.62 3.28
C VAL A 537 -16.03 5.95 3.38
N ALA A 538 -14.84 6.03 2.80
CA ALA A 538 -14.06 7.26 2.69
C ALA A 538 -13.88 7.67 1.22
N THR A 539 -13.97 8.97 0.92
CA THR A 539 -13.77 9.49 -0.44
C THR A 539 -12.89 10.73 -0.45
N PRO A 540 -12.16 11.00 -1.54
CA PRO A 540 -11.50 12.27 -1.76
C PRO A 540 -12.47 13.43 -1.72
N THR A 541 -11.97 14.59 -1.31
CA THR A 541 -12.77 15.82 -1.23
C THR A 541 -13.37 16.25 -2.57
N PHE A 542 -12.74 15.87 -3.69
CA PHE A 542 -13.25 16.23 -5.02
C PHE A 542 -14.60 15.57 -5.37
N PHE A 543 -15.01 14.52 -4.64
CA PHE A 543 -16.34 13.93 -4.79
C PHE A 543 -17.45 14.92 -4.40
N ALA A 544 -17.13 15.89 -3.54
CA ALA A 544 -18.03 16.99 -3.20
C ALA A 544 -17.84 18.22 -4.11
N ASP A 545 -16.64 18.48 -4.62
CA ASP A 545 -16.35 19.61 -5.52
C ASP A 545 -15.16 19.35 -6.46
N LEU A 546 -15.41 19.35 -7.77
CA LEU A 546 -14.43 19.05 -8.81
C LEU A 546 -13.24 20.01 -8.85
N GLU A 547 -13.36 21.22 -8.27
CA GLU A 547 -12.24 22.16 -8.15
C GLU A 547 -11.14 21.66 -7.19
N LEU A 548 -11.45 20.63 -6.38
CA LEU A 548 -10.57 20.11 -5.35
C LEU A 548 -9.86 18.80 -5.74
N ARG A 549 -9.74 18.50 -7.04
CA ARG A 549 -9.13 17.28 -7.60
C ARG A 549 -7.71 16.99 -7.13
N ALA A 550 -6.90 18.03 -6.89
CA ALA A 550 -5.52 17.93 -6.44
C ALA A 550 -5.33 18.13 -4.92
N HIS A 551 -6.41 18.21 -4.14
CA HIS A 551 -6.31 18.44 -2.70
C HIS A 551 -6.15 17.13 -1.91
N GLU A 552 -5.01 17.00 -1.21
CA GLU A 552 -4.61 15.79 -0.48
C GLU A 552 -4.51 15.97 1.05
N ASN A 553 -4.99 17.11 1.57
CA ASN A 553 -4.97 17.44 3.01
C ASN A 553 -6.34 17.26 3.68
N SER A 554 -7.29 16.63 2.97
CA SER A 554 -8.63 16.38 3.47
C SER A 554 -9.29 15.19 2.77
N PHE A 555 -10.27 14.60 3.44
CA PHE A 555 -11.11 13.55 2.88
C PHE A 555 -12.48 13.53 3.55
N LEU A 556 -13.43 12.84 2.92
CA LEU A 556 -14.79 12.66 3.39
C LEU A 556 -14.97 11.28 4.00
N LEU A 557 -15.63 11.20 5.14
CA LEU A 557 -16.23 9.99 5.73
C LEU A 557 -17.75 10.13 5.62
N GLY A 558 -18.30 9.72 4.48
CA GLY A 558 -19.68 10.05 4.12
C GLY A 558 -19.88 11.57 4.04
N SER A 559 -20.70 12.12 4.93
CA SER A 559 -21.00 13.57 5.02
C SER A 559 -20.02 14.37 5.89
N LEU A 560 -19.09 13.69 6.58
CA LEU A 560 -18.10 14.32 7.46
C LEU A 560 -16.80 14.61 6.70
N LEU A 561 -16.40 15.87 6.59
CA LEU A 561 -15.10 16.26 6.05
C LEU A 561 -14.07 16.32 7.18
N VAL A 562 -13.00 15.54 7.02
CA VAL A 562 -11.81 15.52 7.88
C VAL A 562 -10.72 16.32 7.20
N TYR A 563 -10.22 17.36 7.86
CA TYR A 563 -9.19 18.26 7.33
C TYR A 563 -7.97 18.23 8.25
N ALA A 564 -6.78 17.99 7.73
CA ALA A 564 -5.59 17.79 8.55
C ALA A 564 -4.34 18.47 7.96
N SER A 565 -3.38 18.79 8.82
CA SER A 565 -2.03 19.17 8.40
C SER A 565 -1.16 17.93 8.29
N THR A 566 -0.37 17.84 7.22
CA THR A 566 0.56 16.72 6.96
C THR A 566 2.03 17.17 6.93
N LYS A 567 2.30 18.45 7.21
CA LYS A 567 3.64 19.04 7.15
C LYS A 567 4.17 19.37 8.52
N GLN A 568 5.47 19.28 8.73
CA GLN A 568 6.10 19.52 10.03
C GLN A 568 5.90 20.96 10.53
N ASP A 569 6.12 21.92 9.64
CA ASP A 569 6.23 23.36 9.88
C ASP A 569 4.90 24.12 9.76
N GLN A 570 3.81 23.41 9.48
CA GLN A 570 2.50 24.03 9.26
C GLN A 570 1.48 23.47 10.24
N GLU A 571 0.95 24.31 11.12
CA GLU A 571 -0.16 23.91 12.00
C GLU A 571 -1.49 23.99 11.26
N LEU A 572 -2.44 23.13 11.64
CA LEU A 572 -3.76 23.07 11.00
C LEU A 572 -4.43 24.44 10.94
N TYR A 573 -4.55 25.13 12.07
CA TYR A 573 -5.28 26.40 12.16
C TYR A 573 -4.54 27.61 11.59
N GLN A 574 -3.30 27.43 11.12
CA GLN A 574 -2.57 28.43 10.33
C GLN A 574 -2.85 28.25 8.81
N MET A 575 -3.45 27.13 8.42
CA MET A 575 -3.78 26.84 7.03
C MET A 575 -5.08 27.54 6.61
N GLN A 576 -5.14 27.99 5.36
CA GLN A 576 -6.41 28.33 4.74
C GLN A 576 -7.14 27.03 4.36
N HIS A 577 -8.23 26.72 5.07
CA HIS A 577 -9.05 25.55 4.75
C HIS A 577 -9.88 25.83 3.50
N ARG A 578 -9.64 25.08 2.42
CA ARG A 578 -10.44 25.14 1.20
C ARG A 578 -11.55 24.11 1.29
N LEU A 579 -12.73 24.57 1.72
CA LEU A 579 -13.92 23.73 1.84
C LEU A 579 -14.60 23.56 0.48
N PRO A 580 -15.26 22.42 0.22
CA PRO A 580 -16.10 22.24 -0.97
C PRO A 580 -17.22 23.30 -1.03
N LYS A 581 -17.74 23.57 -2.23
CA LYS A 581 -18.96 24.39 -2.39
C LYS A 581 -20.11 23.89 -1.51
N GLY A 582 -20.91 24.83 -1.00
CA GLY A 582 -22.06 24.58 -0.14
C GLY A 582 -21.80 24.90 1.33
N ILE A 583 -22.75 24.52 2.19
CA ILE A 583 -22.68 24.75 3.64
C ILE A 583 -21.86 23.64 4.30
N TRP A 584 -20.89 24.06 5.12
CA TRP A 584 -20.06 23.16 5.92
C TRP A 584 -19.91 23.74 7.32
N HIS A 585 -20.48 23.07 8.33
CA HIS A 585 -20.40 23.49 9.72
C HIS A 585 -19.28 22.76 10.44
N GLY A 586 -18.29 23.51 10.94
CA GLY A 586 -17.27 22.93 11.81
C GLY A 586 -17.86 22.52 13.16
N PHE A 587 -17.22 21.55 13.81
CA PHE A 587 -17.51 21.18 15.19
C PHE A 587 -16.28 20.54 15.86
N ASP A 588 -16.31 20.45 17.19
CA ASP A 588 -15.35 19.70 17.99
C ASP A 588 -16.07 18.95 19.12
N PHE A 589 -15.33 18.08 19.81
CA PHE A 589 -15.82 17.40 21.01
C PHE A 589 -15.21 18.03 22.28
N GLU A 590 -15.01 19.35 22.24
CA GLU A 590 -14.31 20.14 23.27
C GLU A 590 -12.84 19.74 23.47
N ASP A 591 -12.25 19.13 22.44
CA ASP A 591 -10.94 18.51 22.44
C ASP A 591 -9.99 19.17 21.42
N THR A 592 -10.23 20.43 21.09
CA THR A 592 -9.45 21.23 20.13
C THR A 592 -7.94 21.11 20.38
N HIS A 593 -7.18 20.80 19.33
CA HIS A 593 -5.71 20.68 19.39
C HIS A 593 -5.10 20.89 17.99
N PRO A 594 -3.94 21.56 17.84
CA PRO A 594 -3.32 21.81 16.53
C PRO A 594 -2.90 20.55 15.76
N ASP A 595 -2.62 19.46 16.47
CA ASP A 595 -2.25 18.14 15.90
C ASP A 595 -3.43 17.20 15.67
N LEU A 596 -4.66 17.62 15.99
CA LEU A 596 -5.87 16.85 15.68
C LEU A 596 -6.57 17.42 14.43
N PRO A 597 -7.19 16.58 13.59
CA PRO A 597 -7.93 17.06 12.42
C PRO A 597 -9.09 18.00 12.77
N ALA A 598 -9.40 18.95 11.89
CA ALA A 598 -10.63 19.71 11.95
C ALA A 598 -11.76 18.91 11.29
N LEU A 599 -12.94 18.97 11.89
CA LEU A 599 -14.12 18.24 11.45
C LEU A 599 -15.18 19.22 10.96
N TYR A 600 -15.73 18.96 9.77
CA TYR A 600 -16.81 19.74 9.20
C TYR A 600 -17.94 18.82 8.74
N LEU A 601 -19.17 19.10 9.18
CA LEU A 601 -20.35 18.39 8.73
C LEU A 601 -21.00 19.13 7.55
N ARG A 602 -21.29 18.41 6.47
CA ARG A 602 -21.99 18.95 5.30
C ARG A 602 -23.42 19.37 5.68
N GLY A 603 -23.85 20.56 5.26
CA GLY A 603 -25.24 20.99 5.36
C GLY A 603 -26.17 20.00 4.64
N GLY A 604 -27.32 19.71 5.25
CA GLY A 604 -28.24 18.67 4.80
C GLY A 604 -28.01 17.31 5.46
N SER A 605 -27.09 17.20 6.42
CA SER A 605 -26.68 15.91 7.00
C SER A 605 -26.92 15.82 8.50
N ILE A 606 -27.24 14.61 8.96
CA ILE A 606 -27.27 14.21 10.37
C ILE A 606 -26.27 13.06 10.55
N ILE A 607 -25.43 13.11 11.58
CA ILE A 607 -24.56 11.98 11.93
C ILE A 607 -24.79 11.52 13.39
N PRO A 608 -24.86 10.20 13.64
CA PRO A 608 -24.95 9.67 14.98
C PRO A 608 -23.58 9.62 15.66
N VAL A 609 -23.56 9.96 16.94
CA VAL A 609 -22.37 9.99 17.80
C VAL A 609 -22.67 9.20 19.07
N GLY A 610 -21.77 8.28 19.41
CA GLY A 610 -21.86 7.44 20.60
C GLY A 610 -21.19 8.04 21.82
N PRO A 611 -21.35 7.40 22.99
CA PRO A 611 -20.66 7.79 24.20
C PRO A 611 -19.13 7.57 24.08
N PRO A 612 -18.33 8.27 24.90
CA PRO A 612 -16.91 7.96 25.01
C PRO A 612 -16.71 6.63 25.75
N ILE A 613 -16.19 5.63 25.05
CA ILE A 613 -15.95 4.26 25.55
C ILE A 613 -14.47 3.87 25.37
N GLN A 614 -13.97 2.91 26.15
CA GLN A 614 -12.60 2.37 26.07
C GLN A 614 -12.46 1.24 25.03
N HIS A 615 -13.54 0.51 24.77
CA HIS A 615 -13.63 -0.55 23.76
C HIS A 615 -15.09 -0.73 23.35
N VAL A 616 -15.36 -1.37 22.21
CA VAL A 616 -16.73 -1.39 21.66
C VAL A 616 -17.73 -2.17 22.52
N ASP A 617 -17.25 -3.16 23.27
CA ASP A 617 -18.10 -4.01 24.13
C ASP A 617 -18.64 -3.27 25.38
N GLU A 618 -18.16 -2.04 25.69
CA GLU A 618 -18.77 -1.21 26.75
C GLU A 618 -20.10 -0.58 26.31
N ALA A 619 -20.32 -0.45 24.99
CA ALA A 619 -21.51 0.21 24.45
C ALA A 619 -22.77 -0.62 24.70
N SER A 620 -23.80 0.04 25.23
CA SER A 620 -25.14 -0.51 25.43
C SER A 620 -26.12 0.04 24.39
N SER A 621 -27.14 -0.73 24.04
CA SER A 621 -28.25 -0.22 23.21
C SER A 621 -29.03 0.89 23.90
N GLU A 622 -29.02 0.93 25.24
CA GLU A 622 -29.71 1.95 26.04
C GLU A 622 -28.87 3.22 26.29
N ASP A 623 -27.63 3.26 25.80
CA ASP A 623 -26.79 4.46 25.94
C ASP A 623 -27.40 5.66 25.23
N ASP A 624 -27.16 6.85 25.78
CA ASP A 624 -27.61 8.11 25.19
C ASP A 624 -27.07 8.27 23.76
N LEU A 625 -27.97 8.60 22.83
CA LEU A 625 -27.61 8.86 21.43
C LEU A 625 -27.46 10.36 21.21
N LEU A 626 -26.32 10.79 20.67
CA LEU A 626 -26.12 12.15 20.19
C LEU A 626 -26.31 12.21 18.66
N LEU A 627 -27.17 13.11 18.19
CA LEU A 627 -27.30 13.47 16.78
C LEU A 627 -26.70 14.85 16.52
N LEU A 628 -25.66 14.91 15.70
CA LEU A 628 -25.15 16.17 15.16
C LEU A 628 -25.94 16.50 13.88
N VAL A 629 -26.56 17.68 13.85
CA VAL A 629 -27.45 18.12 12.77
C VAL A 629 -26.87 19.36 12.10
N ALA A 630 -26.63 19.30 10.79
CA ALA A 630 -26.27 20.45 9.96
C ALA A 630 -27.35 20.65 8.89
N LEU A 631 -28.09 21.76 8.98
CA LEU A 631 -29.14 22.06 8.00
C LEU A 631 -28.53 22.57 6.67
N ASP A 632 -29.20 22.25 5.56
CA ASP A 632 -28.92 22.83 4.25
C ASP A 632 -29.55 24.22 4.09
N GLU A 633 -29.42 24.79 2.89
CA GLU A 633 -29.99 26.10 2.53
C GLU A 633 -31.53 26.11 2.60
N GLN A 634 -32.16 24.94 2.43
CA GLN A 634 -33.61 24.75 2.52
C GLN A 634 -34.07 24.48 3.97
N GLY A 635 -33.14 24.46 4.93
CA GLY A 635 -33.42 24.20 6.34
C GLY A 635 -33.75 22.73 6.61
N LYS A 636 -33.22 21.80 5.83
CA LYS A 636 -33.43 20.35 5.97
C LYS A 636 -32.13 19.62 6.28
N ALA A 637 -32.23 18.44 6.88
CA ALA A 637 -31.13 17.49 6.98
C ALA A 637 -31.64 16.05 7.09
N GLU A 638 -30.86 15.08 6.62
CA GLU A 638 -31.15 13.65 6.74
C GLU A 638 -29.91 12.88 7.20
N GLY A 639 -30.11 11.79 7.94
CA GLY A 639 -29.03 10.89 8.32
C GLY A 639 -29.51 9.51 8.71
N PHE A 640 -28.56 8.61 8.84
CA PHE A 640 -28.81 7.19 9.05
C PHE A 640 -28.07 6.69 10.28
N LEU A 641 -28.67 5.74 10.98
CA LEU A 641 -28.03 4.98 12.05
C LEU A 641 -28.38 3.50 11.87
N PHE A 642 -27.35 2.67 11.68
CA PHE A 642 -27.45 1.21 11.64
C PHE A 642 -26.99 0.59 12.96
N GLU A 643 -27.81 -0.28 13.53
CA GLU A 643 -27.55 -0.96 14.80
C GLU A 643 -27.88 -2.46 14.70
N ASP A 644 -26.93 -3.31 15.03
CA ASP A 644 -27.06 -4.76 15.18
C ASP A 644 -26.25 -5.22 16.42
N ASP A 645 -26.06 -6.51 16.61
CA ASP A 645 -25.32 -7.03 17.77
C ASP A 645 -23.80 -6.78 17.72
N GLY A 646 -23.31 -6.08 16.68
CA GLY A 646 -21.91 -5.73 16.52
C GLY A 646 -21.02 -6.87 16.00
N ASP A 647 -21.35 -8.12 16.30
CA ASP A 647 -20.71 -9.31 15.75
C ASP A 647 -21.77 -10.41 15.50
N GLY A 648 -21.59 -11.19 14.44
CA GLY A 648 -22.52 -12.24 14.01
C GLY A 648 -23.49 -11.86 12.88
N TYR A 649 -24.35 -12.79 12.48
CA TYR A 649 -25.08 -12.71 11.20
C TYR A 649 -26.58 -12.44 11.32
N GLU A 650 -27.10 -12.15 12.52
CA GLU A 650 -28.55 -11.94 12.72
C GLU A 650 -29.14 -10.83 11.84
N PHE A 651 -28.35 -9.80 11.53
CA PHE A 651 -28.73 -8.72 10.62
C PHE A 651 -29.15 -9.22 9.22
N THR A 652 -28.59 -10.34 8.74
CA THR A 652 -28.95 -10.91 7.43
C THR A 652 -30.37 -11.48 7.39
N SER A 653 -30.90 -11.87 8.55
CA SER A 653 -32.27 -12.35 8.77
C SER A 653 -33.21 -11.25 9.30
N GLY A 654 -32.76 -10.00 9.33
CA GLY A 654 -33.54 -8.85 9.78
C GLY A 654 -33.30 -8.41 11.23
N GLY A 655 -32.39 -9.06 11.98
CA GLY A 655 -32.02 -8.73 13.36
C GLY A 655 -31.20 -7.44 13.50
N TYR A 656 -31.63 -6.35 12.87
CA TYR A 656 -31.01 -5.03 12.93
C TYR A 656 -32.07 -3.94 13.07
N LEU A 657 -31.62 -2.72 13.36
CA LEU A 657 -32.39 -1.49 13.34
C LEU A 657 -31.67 -0.47 12.46
N LEU A 658 -32.27 -0.10 11.33
CA LEU A 658 -31.82 1.02 10.51
C LEU A 658 -32.81 2.16 10.67
N THR A 659 -32.36 3.28 11.25
CA THR A 659 -33.17 4.47 11.46
C THR A 659 -32.77 5.57 10.49
N THR A 660 -33.75 6.14 9.78
CA THR A 660 -33.58 7.38 9.03
C THR A 660 -34.12 8.54 9.86
N TYR A 661 -33.23 9.46 10.25
CA TYR A 661 -33.58 10.70 10.92
C TYR A 661 -33.71 11.82 9.90
N ALA A 662 -34.68 12.71 10.11
CA ALA A 662 -34.85 13.91 9.32
C ALA A 662 -35.00 15.13 10.24
N ALA A 663 -34.36 16.23 9.88
CA ALA A 663 -34.54 17.53 10.50
C ALA A 663 -35.18 18.49 9.48
N GLU A 664 -36.21 19.22 9.89
CA GLU A 664 -36.86 20.22 9.04
C GLU A 664 -37.12 21.51 9.84
N ARG A 665 -36.70 22.65 9.27
CA ARG A 665 -36.98 23.98 9.80
C ARG A 665 -38.31 24.49 9.29
N GLN A 666 -39.21 24.83 10.20
CA GLN A 666 -40.45 25.55 9.94
C GLN A 666 -40.46 26.85 10.75
N SER A 667 -40.45 27.99 10.06
CA SER A 667 -40.28 29.31 10.67
C SER A 667 -39.04 29.36 11.58
N CYS A 668 -39.21 29.50 12.90
CA CYS A 668 -38.14 29.54 13.88
C CYS A 668 -37.93 28.21 14.63
N VAL A 669 -38.60 27.12 14.24
CA VAL A 669 -38.49 25.83 14.93
C VAL A 669 -37.89 24.78 14.01
N VAL A 670 -36.85 24.09 14.47
CA VAL A 670 -36.29 22.91 13.82
C VAL A 670 -36.84 21.67 14.51
N THR A 671 -37.48 20.79 13.77
CA THR A 671 -38.00 19.51 14.30
C THR A 671 -37.13 18.37 13.78
N VAL A 672 -36.57 17.58 14.67
CA VAL A 672 -35.88 16.32 14.37
C VAL A 672 -36.81 15.16 14.67
N LYS A 673 -37.03 14.29 13.69
CA LYS A 673 -37.97 13.17 13.75
C LYS A 673 -37.40 11.92 13.08
N VAL A 674 -37.99 10.77 13.39
CA VAL A 674 -37.73 9.52 12.65
C VAL A 674 -38.62 9.48 11.41
N LEU A 675 -38.01 9.46 10.23
CA LEU A 675 -38.72 9.38 8.95
C LEU A 675 -39.09 7.94 8.59
N LYS A 676 -38.14 7.01 8.81
CA LYS A 676 -38.27 5.60 8.44
C LYS A 676 -37.51 4.73 9.42
N THR A 677 -38.00 3.51 9.63
CA THR A 677 -37.32 2.45 10.39
C THR A 677 -37.38 1.15 9.60
N GLU A 678 -36.27 0.43 9.54
CA GLU A 678 -36.14 -0.87 8.86
C GLU A 678 -35.47 -1.89 9.78
N GLY A 679 -35.76 -3.17 9.56
CA GLY A 679 -35.31 -4.28 10.40
C GLY A 679 -36.33 -4.66 11.49
N LEU A 680 -36.04 -5.75 12.20
CA LEU A 680 -36.93 -6.37 13.20
C LEU A 680 -36.51 -6.06 14.64
N ARG A 681 -35.32 -5.47 14.85
CA ARG A 681 -34.83 -5.13 16.19
C ARG A 681 -35.68 -3.99 16.76
N GLN A 682 -36.07 -4.13 18.01
CA GLN A 682 -36.86 -3.10 18.70
C GLN A 682 -35.98 -1.88 19.01
N ARG A 683 -36.56 -0.69 18.85
CA ARG A 683 -35.90 0.57 19.21
C ARG A 683 -35.72 0.64 20.73
N PRO A 684 -34.51 0.90 21.24
CA PRO A 684 -34.26 1.08 22.67
C PRO A 684 -34.92 2.36 23.18
N ASN A 685 -35.24 2.40 24.49
CA ASN A 685 -35.84 3.58 25.11
C ASN A 685 -34.77 4.42 25.79
N ARG A 686 -34.00 5.14 24.98
CA ARG A 686 -32.85 5.94 25.40
C ARG A 686 -33.07 7.45 25.26
N LEU A 687 -32.26 8.23 25.96
CA LEU A 687 -32.21 9.69 25.79
C LEU A 687 -31.63 10.03 24.41
N LEU A 688 -32.25 10.99 23.75
CA LEU A 688 -31.76 11.56 22.50
C LEU A 688 -31.26 12.97 22.76
N HIS A 689 -29.97 13.20 22.58
CA HIS A 689 -29.34 14.51 22.60
C HIS A 689 -29.17 14.99 21.15
N VAL A 690 -29.73 16.14 20.81
CA VAL A 690 -29.61 16.74 19.48
C VAL A 690 -28.76 18.00 19.58
N GLN A 691 -27.72 18.08 18.75
CA GLN A 691 -26.87 19.26 18.59
C GLN A 691 -27.04 19.84 17.19
N LEU A 692 -27.73 20.98 17.10
CA LEU A 692 -27.88 21.73 15.87
C LEU A 692 -26.68 22.64 15.66
N LEU A 693 -25.91 22.42 14.60
CA LEU A 693 -24.72 23.20 14.27
C LEU A 693 -25.10 24.51 13.55
N LEU A 694 -24.45 25.61 13.95
CA LEU A 694 -24.73 26.97 13.46
C LEU A 694 -23.55 27.66 12.76
N GLY A 695 -22.40 26.98 12.69
CA GLY A 695 -21.17 27.52 12.07
C GLY A 695 -19.96 27.48 12.99
N LYS A 696 -18.79 27.19 12.38
CA LYS A 696 -17.47 26.99 13.02
C LYS A 696 -17.43 25.98 14.18
N THR A 697 -17.98 26.30 15.33
CA THR A 697 -18.07 25.44 16.53
C THR A 697 -19.34 25.71 17.36
N ALA A 698 -20.17 26.66 16.94
CA ALA A 698 -21.39 27.02 17.64
C ALA A 698 -22.49 25.97 17.40
N LYS A 699 -23.20 25.65 18.48
CA LYS A 699 -24.27 24.65 18.49
C LYS A 699 -25.38 25.02 19.46
N ILE A 700 -26.58 24.48 19.22
CA ILE A 700 -27.71 24.50 20.16
C ILE A 700 -28.01 23.07 20.55
N ASP A 701 -28.11 22.83 21.85
CA ASP A 701 -28.44 21.55 22.44
C ASP A 701 -29.96 21.45 22.71
N ALA A 702 -30.52 20.27 22.44
CA ALA A 702 -31.87 19.89 22.85
C ALA A 702 -31.89 18.42 23.26
N TRP A 703 -32.81 18.05 24.16
CA TRP A 703 -32.94 16.69 24.68
C TRP A 703 -34.35 16.17 24.48
N GLY A 704 -34.47 14.89 24.20
CA GLY A 704 -35.73 14.18 24.03
C GLY A 704 -35.56 12.67 24.18
N THR A 705 -36.47 11.90 23.61
CA THR A 705 -36.42 10.43 23.61
C THR A 705 -36.26 9.93 22.19
N ASP A 706 -35.38 8.94 21.96
CA ASP A 706 -35.23 8.32 20.65
C ASP A 706 -36.59 7.78 20.14
N GLY A 707 -36.91 8.06 18.87
CA GLY A 707 -38.19 7.72 18.24
C GLY A 707 -39.30 8.77 18.43
N LYS A 708 -39.11 9.80 19.25
CA LYS A 708 -40.05 10.93 19.39
C LYS A 708 -39.50 12.19 18.72
N ASP A 709 -40.40 13.10 18.36
CA ASP A 709 -40.03 14.39 17.80
C ASP A 709 -39.30 15.25 18.85
N VAL A 710 -38.17 15.83 18.45
CA VAL A 710 -37.40 16.79 19.25
C VAL A 710 -37.44 18.14 18.55
N GLN A 711 -37.90 19.17 19.25
CA GLN A 711 -38.01 20.52 18.72
C GLN A 711 -36.94 21.45 19.30
N ILE A 712 -36.34 22.25 18.42
CA ILE A 712 -35.33 23.24 18.75
C ILE A 712 -35.84 24.60 18.28
N VAL A 713 -36.04 25.53 19.21
CA VAL A 713 -36.40 26.91 18.88
C VAL A 713 -35.12 27.66 18.55
N LEU A 714 -35.05 28.22 17.35
CA LEU A 714 -33.93 29.02 16.90
C LEU A 714 -33.89 30.35 17.67
N PRO A 715 -32.72 30.76 18.17
CA PRO A 715 -32.55 32.03 18.88
C PRO A 715 -32.79 33.22 17.95
N SER A 716 -33.08 34.37 18.56
CA SER A 716 -33.09 35.65 17.86
C SER A 716 -31.72 35.98 17.26
N GLU A 717 -31.64 36.89 16.27
CA GLU A 717 -30.37 37.27 15.65
C GLU A 717 -29.33 37.80 16.67
N ILE A 718 -29.80 38.48 17.72
CA ILE A 718 -28.95 39.01 18.79
C ILE A 718 -28.35 37.87 19.62
N GLU A 719 -29.18 36.92 20.03
CA GLU A 719 -28.75 35.73 20.78
C GLU A 719 -27.82 34.86 19.93
N LEU A 720 -28.13 34.67 18.66
CA LEU A 720 -27.28 33.93 17.71
C LEU A 720 -25.88 34.54 17.62
N THR A 721 -25.80 35.87 17.52
CA THR A 721 -24.52 36.59 17.46
C THR A 721 -23.70 36.37 18.73
N ASP A 722 -24.34 36.37 19.91
CA ASP A 722 -23.64 36.13 21.17
C ASP A 722 -23.20 34.66 21.34
N ILE A 723 -24.02 33.69 20.91
CA ILE A 723 -23.66 32.27 20.87
C ILE A 723 -22.44 32.05 19.98
N LEU A 724 -22.44 32.59 18.76
CA LEU A 724 -21.32 32.49 17.82
C LEU A 724 -20.04 33.09 18.41
N ARG A 725 -20.13 34.28 19.01
CA ARG A 725 -18.99 34.96 19.63
C ARG A 725 -18.45 34.18 20.83
N THR A 726 -19.32 33.60 21.64
CA THR A 726 -18.95 32.81 22.82
C THR A 726 -18.27 31.50 22.40
N ALA A 727 -18.82 30.82 21.39
CA ALA A 727 -18.23 29.61 20.82
C ALA A 727 -16.84 29.88 20.24
N GLU A 728 -16.67 30.97 19.47
CA GLU A 728 -15.36 31.37 18.93
C GLU A 728 -14.35 31.66 20.04
N ARG A 729 -14.72 32.44 21.06
CA ARG A 729 -13.83 32.72 22.20
C ARG A 729 -13.43 31.46 22.95
N SER A 730 -14.38 30.55 23.16
CA SER A 730 -14.14 29.27 23.84
C SER A 730 -13.19 28.39 23.04
N PHE A 731 -13.39 28.32 21.73
CA PHE A 731 -12.52 27.62 20.79
C PHE A 731 -11.10 28.19 20.78
N GLN A 732 -10.94 29.51 20.60
CA GLN A 732 -9.63 30.16 20.61
C GLN A 732 -8.91 29.95 21.94
N ARG A 733 -9.61 30.10 23.07
CA ARG A 733 -9.05 29.84 24.40
C ARG A 733 -8.56 28.39 24.54
N ARG A 734 -9.33 27.40 24.08
CA ARG A 734 -8.89 26.00 24.08
C ARG A 734 -7.66 25.79 23.22
N LEU A 735 -7.63 26.38 22.03
CA LEU A 735 -6.50 26.27 21.11
C LEU A 735 -5.22 26.90 21.68
N GLU A 736 -5.32 28.07 22.30
CA GLU A 736 -4.19 28.78 22.94
C GLU A 736 -3.66 28.05 24.18
N THR A 737 -4.54 27.39 24.94
CA THR A 737 -4.18 26.68 26.18
C THR A 737 -3.86 25.20 25.98
N ALA A 738 -4.05 24.67 24.77
CA ALA A 738 -3.74 23.28 24.44
C ALA A 738 -2.24 23.00 24.63
N PRO A 739 -1.85 21.98 25.43
CA PRO A 739 -0.45 21.64 25.63
C PRO A 739 0.15 21.17 24.30
N ARG A 740 1.17 21.88 23.81
CA ARG A 740 1.79 21.56 22.51
C ARG A 740 2.80 20.44 22.69
N ILE A 741 2.80 19.49 21.75
CA ILE A 741 3.85 18.49 21.69
C ILE A 741 5.18 19.19 21.41
N PRO A 742 6.23 19.00 22.23
CA PRO A 742 7.51 19.68 22.04
C PRO A 742 8.12 19.31 20.69
N GLU A 743 8.69 20.30 20.00
CA GLU A 743 9.58 20.06 18.87
C GLU A 743 10.91 19.56 19.41
N LEU A 744 10.98 18.27 19.69
CA LEU A 744 12.26 17.61 19.88
C LEU A 744 12.85 17.36 18.49
N ASP A 745 13.89 18.12 18.15
CA ASP A 745 14.84 17.65 17.15
C ASP A 745 15.35 16.28 17.60
N ALA A 746 15.63 15.39 16.64
CA ALA A 746 16.06 14.00 16.88
C ALA A 746 17.44 13.85 17.57
N VAL A 747 17.84 14.84 18.38
CA VAL A 747 19.13 15.02 19.04
C VAL A 747 19.08 14.72 20.54
N SER A 748 17.91 14.61 21.17
CA SER A 748 17.81 14.39 22.63
C SER A 748 17.62 12.94 23.09
N LEU A 749 17.77 11.95 22.22
CA LEU A 749 17.99 10.55 22.63
C LEU A 749 19.49 10.32 22.85
N GLU A 750 20.07 11.09 23.78
CA GLU A 750 21.45 10.90 24.22
C GLU A 750 21.52 9.71 25.18
N HIS A 751 22.14 8.60 24.76
CA HIS A 751 23.11 7.86 25.59
C HIS A 751 24.08 7.03 24.70
N LYS A 752 25.35 7.48 24.71
CA LYS A 752 26.60 6.75 24.45
C LYS A 752 26.82 6.11 23.05
N TRP A 753 27.34 6.90 22.12
CA TRP A 753 28.73 6.96 21.63
C TRP A 753 28.75 7.96 20.46
N SER A 754 29.54 9.03 20.59
CA SER A 754 29.57 10.16 19.66
C SER A 754 30.45 9.88 18.44
N VAL A 755 29.81 9.71 17.28
CA VAL A 755 30.35 10.08 15.96
C VAL A 755 29.22 10.87 15.27
N GLU A 756 29.51 12.08 14.82
CA GLU A 756 28.54 12.96 14.14
C GLU A 756 27.94 12.24 12.92
N LEU A 757 26.67 11.83 13.03
CA LEU A 757 25.91 11.23 11.94
C LEU A 757 25.57 12.31 10.91
N SER A 758 26.21 12.30 9.74
CA SER A 758 25.85 13.20 8.63
C SER A 758 24.50 12.78 8.02
N LYS A 759 23.40 13.15 8.67
CA LYS A 759 22.00 12.92 8.21
C LYS A 759 21.61 13.78 6.99
N THR A 760 22.48 14.70 6.55
CA THR A 760 22.24 15.57 5.40
C THR A 760 22.95 15.01 4.16
N PRO A 761 22.23 14.71 3.05
CA PRO A 761 22.87 14.31 1.80
C PRO A 761 23.94 15.32 1.39
N ILE A 762 25.15 14.83 1.12
CA ILE A 762 26.22 15.64 0.56
C ILE A 762 25.87 15.88 -0.91
N GLN A 763 25.48 17.11 -1.23
CA GLN A 763 25.21 17.50 -2.62
C GLN A 763 26.51 17.92 -3.29
N ILE A 764 26.83 17.27 -4.40
CA ILE A 764 27.88 17.66 -5.33
C ILE A 764 27.18 18.12 -6.61
N LYS A 765 27.31 19.40 -6.95
CA LYS A 765 26.67 19.99 -8.13
C LYS A 765 27.72 20.60 -9.04
N ALA A 766 27.74 20.18 -10.30
CA ALA A 766 28.56 20.81 -11.32
C ALA A 766 27.99 20.50 -12.72
N GLY A 767 27.72 21.55 -13.51
CA GLY A 767 27.15 21.40 -14.85
C GLY A 767 25.74 20.80 -14.82
N GLU A 768 25.53 19.74 -15.60
CA GLU A 768 24.26 19.01 -15.71
C GLU A 768 24.08 17.92 -14.65
N TRP A 769 25.10 17.68 -13.81
CA TRP A 769 25.06 16.67 -12.76
C TRP A 769 24.70 17.27 -11.40
N GLU A 770 23.72 16.64 -10.74
CA GLU A 770 23.47 16.77 -9.31
C GLU A 770 23.61 15.40 -8.67
N ALA A 771 24.68 15.18 -7.93
CA ALA A 771 24.91 13.95 -7.16
C ALA A 771 24.57 14.19 -5.69
N LYS A 772 23.70 13.35 -5.13
CA LYS A 772 23.34 13.36 -3.69
C LYS A 772 23.95 12.13 -3.03
N VAL A 773 24.96 12.32 -2.19
CA VAL A 773 25.68 11.22 -1.53
C VAL A 773 25.25 11.11 -0.08
N VAL A 774 24.81 9.92 0.34
CA VAL A 774 24.43 9.62 1.73
C VAL A 774 25.41 8.59 2.30
N PRO A 775 26.30 8.97 3.23
CA PRO A 775 27.21 8.03 3.92
C PRO A 775 26.40 7.26 4.97
N TRP A 776 26.19 5.95 4.75
CA TRP A 776 25.14 5.20 5.45
C TRP A 776 25.46 4.76 6.90
N ILE A 777 24.37 4.54 7.66
CA ILE A 777 24.20 4.24 9.09
C ILE A 777 23.66 2.80 9.25
N GLY A 778 24.48 1.87 9.77
CA GLY A 778 24.06 0.78 10.68
C GLY A 778 23.81 -0.64 10.13
N THR A 779 24.47 -1.65 10.71
CA THR A 779 23.88 -3.00 10.89
C THR A 779 22.45 -2.83 11.36
N GLN A 780 21.53 -3.55 10.71
CA GLN A 780 20.08 -3.32 10.78
C GLN A 780 19.70 -1.97 10.15
N TRP A 781 18.97 -2.05 9.00
CA TRP A 781 17.98 -1.08 8.46
C TRP A 781 18.26 -0.16 7.26
N LEU A 782 17.15 0.18 6.56
CA LEU A 782 16.88 1.26 5.60
C LEU A 782 17.09 0.97 4.09
N HIS A 783 16.09 0.36 3.43
CA HIS A 783 15.74 0.86 2.08
C HIS A 783 15.42 2.35 2.15
N SER A 784 15.87 3.03 1.12
CA SER A 784 15.99 4.46 1.03
C SER A 784 14.64 5.16 0.84
N ARG A 785 14.46 6.26 1.59
CA ARG A 785 13.88 7.45 0.96
C ARG A 785 14.89 7.94 -0.07
N ILE A 786 14.37 8.21 -1.27
CA ILE A 786 15.08 8.36 -2.55
C ILE A 786 15.24 6.98 -3.16
N ASP A 787 14.44 6.68 -4.19
CA ASP A 787 14.53 5.57 -5.15
C ASP A 787 15.54 4.48 -4.79
N ILE A 788 15.10 3.23 -4.62
CA ILE A 788 15.99 2.06 -4.58
C ILE A 788 16.52 1.81 -6.01
N ASP A 789 17.20 2.83 -6.53
CA ASP A 789 18.03 2.87 -7.72
C ASP A 789 19.44 3.29 -7.26
N GLY A 790 19.94 2.55 -6.25
CA GLY A 790 21.17 2.87 -5.56
C GLY A 790 22.43 2.36 -6.28
N TYR A 791 23.56 2.96 -5.94
CA TYR A 791 24.89 2.48 -6.30
C TYR A 791 25.49 1.72 -5.12
N GLU A 792 25.54 0.40 -5.20
CA GLU A 792 26.00 -0.48 -4.12
C GLU A 792 27.33 -1.14 -4.46
N GLU A 793 28.17 -1.41 -3.45
CA GLU A 793 29.39 -2.20 -3.64
C GLU A 793 29.57 -3.26 -2.56
N TYR A 794 30.10 -4.43 -2.95
CA TYR A 794 30.18 -5.63 -2.10
C TYR A 794 31.60 -6.20 -2.07
N SER A 795 31.91 -7.05 -1.07
CA SER A 795 33.28 -7.53 -0.81
C SER A 795 33.49 -9.07 -0.91
N GLY A 796 32.50 -9.87 -1.32
CA GLY A 796 32.61 -11.35 -1.33
C GLY A 796 32.31 -12.03 -2.67
N THR A 797 32.64 -13.33 -2.71
CA THR A 797 32.64 -14.17 -3.92
C THR A 797 31.30 -14.85 -4.22
N GLU A 798 30.38 -14.86 -3.25
CA GLU A 798 29.02 -15.37 -3.40
C GLU A 798 28.05 -14.26 -3.83
N TYR A 799 27.08 -14.57 -4.68
CA TYR A 799 26.03 -13.62 -5.04
C TYR A 799 25.20 -13.29 -3.78
N ARG A 800 25.45 -12.09 -3.22
CA ARG A 800 24.98 -11.60 -1.91
C ARG A 800 25.82 -12.03 -0.69
N SER A 801 27.15 -12.06 -0.80
CA SER A 801 27.98 -11.83 0.39
C SER A 801 27.56 -10.52 1.05
N ALA A 802 27.47 -10.47 2.38
CA ALA A 802 27.19 -9.22 3.08
C ALA A 802 28.07 -8.08 2.56
N GLY A 803 27.45 -6.95 2.21
CA GLY A 803 28.18 -5.69 2.02
C GLY A 803 28.84 -5.26 3.32
N CYS A 804 29.53 -4.10 3.33
CA CYS A 804 30.02 -3.52 4.58
C CYS A 804 28.91 -3.55 5.64
N HIS A 805 29.12 -4.28 6.73
CA HIS A 805 28.19 -4.28 7.86
C HIS A 805 28.28 -2.97 8.66
N GLU A 806 29.16 -2.02 8.30
CA GLU A 806 29.51 -0.88 9.14
C GLU A 806 29.52 0.46 8.40
N GLN A 807 29.27 1.51 9.18
CA GLN A 807 29.09 2.91 8.79
C GLN A 807 30.24 3.46 7.94
N TYR A 808 29.93 4.19 6.87
CA TYR A 808 30.95 4.93 6.11
C TYR A 808 31.28 6.25 6.82
N SER A 809 32.55 6.45 7.17
CA SER A 809 33.08 7.73 7.60
C SER A 809 33.43 8.60 6.40
N VAL A 810 32.99 9.87 6.41
CA VAL A 810 33.46 10.88 5.45
C VAL A 810 34.85 11.34 5.89
N ILE A 811 35.90 10.95 5.17
CA ILE A 811 37.28 11.30 5.54
C ILE A 811 37.73 12.60 4.89
N ARG A 812 37.22 12.88 3.69
CA ARG A 812 37.55 14.10 2.95
C ARG A 812 36.34 14.60 2.19
N ARG A 813 36.13 15.91 2.21
CA ARG A 813 35.04 16.57 1.48
C ARG A 813 35.55 17.89 0.90
N ASP A 814 35.33 18.05 -0.40
CA ASP A 814 35.52 19.29 -1.14
C ASP A 814 34.20 19.67 -1.86
N THR A 815 34.14 20.83 -2.51
CA THR A 815 32.92 21.28 -3.24
C THR A 815 32.51 20.36 -4.38
N GLU A 816 33.45 19.60 -4.95
CA GLU A 816 33.29 18.79 -6.15
C GLU A 816 33.71 17.32 -5.93
N SER A 817 34.04 16.92 -4.69
CA SER A 817 34.40 15.53 -4.38
C SER A 817 34.13 15.13 -2.92
N VAL A 818 33.89 13.83 -2.71
CA VAL A 818 33.76 13.22 -1.39
C VAL A 818 34.53 11.90 -1.35
N MET A 819 35.21 11.65 -0.23
CA MET A 819 35.91 10.41 0.07
C MET A 819 35.28 9.75 1.30
N LEU A 820 34.88 8.49 1.12
CA LEU A 820 34.24 7.66 2.12
C LEU A 820 35.14 6.48 2.46
N GLU A 821 35.15 6.05 3.73
CA GLU A 821 35.79 4.80 4.16
C GLU A 821 34.88 4.04 5.13
N GLY A 822 34.74 2.73 4.93
CA GLY A 822 33.99 1.83 5.81
C GLY A 822 34.84 0.62 6.19
N ASP A 823 34.71 0.12 7.42
CA ASP A 823 35.33 -1.14 7.82
C ASP A 823 34.52 -2.33 7.27
N ILE A 824 35.20 -3.34 6.72
CA ILE A 824 34.57 -4.56 6.19
C ILE A 824 34.94 -5.82 6.98
N GLY A 825 35.55 -5.63 8.15
CA GLY A 825 36.01 -6.68 9.03
C GLY A 825 37.30 -7.34 8.55
N GLY A 826 37.95 -8.08 9.46
CA GLY A 826 39.20 -8.81 9.14
C GLY A 826 40.43 -7.93 8.89
N GLY A 827 40.38 -6.65 9.29
CA GLY A 827 41.48 -5.70 9.11
C GLY A 827 41.54 -5.06 7.72
N LEU A 828 40.50 -5.23 6.90
CA LEU A 828 40.31 -4.60 5.60
C LEU A 828 39.35 -3.41 5.70
N SER A 829 39.53 -2.41 4.85
CA SER A 829 38.67 -1.24 4.75
C SER A 829 38.30 -0.97 3.30
N PHE A 830 37.06 -0.56 3.10
CA PHE A 830 36.51 -0.12 1.83
C PHE A 830 36.72 1.38 1.69
N GLN A 831 37.23 1.86 0.56
CA GLN A 831 37.35 3.29 0.25
C GLN A 831 36.61 3.62 -1.03
N ARG A 832 35.90 4.75 -1.04
CA ARG A 832 35.20 5.26 -2.22
C ARG A 832 35.43 6.74 -2.39
N GLN A 833 35.90 7.14 -3.56
CA GLN A 833 35.97 8.53 -3.97
C GLN A 833 34.91 8.79 -5.05
N ILE A 834 34.05 9.77 -4.83
CA ILE A 834 33.09 10.25 -5.83
C ILE A 834 33.50 11.69 -6.16
N CYS A 835 33.75 11.99 -7.43
CA CYS A 835 34.11 13.34 -7.84
C CYS A 835 33.50 13.74 -9.19
N ILE A 836 33.26 15.05 -9.34
CA ILE A 836 32.97 15.68 -10.64
C ILE A 836 34.21 16.48 -11.02
N PRO A 837 35.05 16.02 -11.97
CA PRO A 837 36.30 16.69 -12.30
C PRO A 837 36.07 18.12 -12.80
N ARG A 838 36.85 19.09 -12.30
CA ARG A 838 36.77 20.51 -12.73
C ARG A 838 36.91 20.70 -14.23
N GLU A 839 37.78 19.89 -14.84
CA GLU A 839 38.10 19.93 -16.27
C GLU A 839 37.06 19.21 -17.14
N SER A 840 36.09 18.49 -16.53
CA SER A 840 35.08 17.69 -17.24
C SER A 840 33.77 17.63 -16.46
N ARG A 841 33.06 18.77 -16.40
CA ARG A 841 31.80 18.95 -15.64
C ARG A 841 30.59 18.14 -16.14
N HIS A 842 30.76 17.32 -17.17
CA HIS A 842 29.74 16.41 -17.71
C HIS A 842 30.03 14.94 -17.36
N ILE A 843 31.02 14.68 -16.49
CA ILE A 843 31.43 13.34 -16.06
C ILE A 843 31.34 13.24 -14.54
N ILE A 844 30.73 12.16 -14.05
CA ILE A 844 30.87 11.74 -12.65
C ILE A 844 31.81 10.55 -12.58
N LYS A 845 32.89 10.67 -11.81
CA LYS A 845 33.90 9.63 -11.62
C LYS A 845 33.75 9.00 -10.25
N ILE A 846 33.83 7.67 -10.21
CA ILE A 846 33.78 6.87 -8.98
C ILE A 846 35.01 5.95 -8.97
N ASP A 847 35.82 6.09 -7.92
CA ASP A 847 36.99 5.27 -7.69
C ASP A 847 36.80 4.50 -6.37
N SER A 848 36.75 3.18 -6.45
CA SER A 848 36.49 2.30 -5.31
C SER A 848 37.67 1.38 -5.06
N ALA A 849 37.96 1.10 -3.79
CA ALA A 849 39.06 0.23 -3.41
C ALA A 849 38.82 -0.56 -2.13
N ILE A 850 39.34 -1.77 -2.06
CA ILE A 850 39.49 -2.54 -0.81
C ILE A 850 40.97 -2.52 -0.44
N ILE A 851 41.29 -2.06 0.77
CA ILE A 851 42.65 -1.90 1.28
C ILE A 851 42.83 -2.61 2.62
N ALA A 852 44.07 -2.96 2.99
CA ALA A 852 44.37 -3.53 4.31
C ALA A 852 44.87 -2.44 5.28
N ARG A 853 44.24 -2.28 6.45
CA ARG A 853 44.63 -1.27 7.46
C ARG A 853 45.34 -1.88 8.68
N ASN A 854 44.74 -2.89 9.32
CA ASN A 854 45.18 -3.46 10.61
C ASN A 854 45.29 -4.99 10.58
N VAL A 855 46.24 -5.54 9.83
CA VAL A 855 46.52 -6.98 9.82
C VAL A 855 47.58 -7.29 10.89
N GLY A 856 47.15 -7.53 12.13
CA GLY A 856 48.03 -7.80 13.29
C GLY A 856 47.92 -9.25 13.80
N ALA A 857 48.89 -9.70 14.62
CA ALA A 857 49.00 -11.09 15.10
C ALA A 857 47.81 -11.62 15.94
N GLY A 858 46.81 -10.80 16.25
CA GLY A 858 45.57 -11.19 16.95
C GLY A 858 44.34 -11.36 16.05
N SER A 859 44.43 -11.13 14.73
CA SER A 859 43.29 -11.20 13.80
C SER A 859 42.99 -12.60 13.24
N GLY A 860 43.60 -13.66 13.79
CA GLY A 860 43.39 -15.04 13.33
C GLY A 860 44.05 -15.41 11.99
N GLY A 861 44.86 -14.54 11.38
CA GLY A 861 45.71 -14.91 10.24
C GLY A 861 44.97 -15.28 8.94
N PHE A 862 43.77 -14.77 8.70
CA PHE A 862 43.04 -15.06 7.46
C PHE A 862 43.34 -14.03 6.36
N LEU A 863 44.11 -14.44 5.35
CA LEU A 863 44.12 -13.86 4.00
C LEU A 863 42.75 -14.18 3.34
N ARG A 864 41.70 -13.44 3.71
CA ARG A 864 40.35 -13.61 3.15
C ARG A 864 40.38 -13.24 1.66
N VAL A 865 39.94 -14.16 0.81
CA VAL A 865 39.65 -13.86 -0.60
C VAL A 865 38.44 -12.94 -0.63
N VAL A 866 38.61 -11.77 -1.24
CA VAL A 866 37.56 -10.75 -1.38
C VAL A 866 37.42 -10.38 -2.86
N CYS A 867 36.23 -9.91 -3.24
CA CYS A 867 35.91 -9.44 -4.58
C CYS A 867 35.21 -8.09 -4.46
N LEU A 868 35.69 -7.08 -5.19
CA LEU A 868 35.04 -5.77 -5.24
C LEU A 868 33.97 -5.81 -6.34
N ARG A 869 32.70 -5.65 -5.96
CA ARG A 869 31.57 -5.61 -6.90
C ARG A 869 30.95 -4.21 -6.92
N VAL A 870 30.69 -3.66 -8.10
CA VAL A 870 29.96 -2.43 -8.39
C VAL A 870 28.57 -2.80 -8.88
N HIS A 871 27.52 -2.29 -8.24
CA HIS A 871 26.13 -2.66 -8.48
C HIS A 871 25.25 -1.40 -8.58
N PRO A 872 25.30 -0.67 -9.71
CA PRO A 872 24.43 0.46 -9.99
C PRO A 872 23.08 -0.02 -10.50
N VAL A 873 22.00 0.61 -10.05
CA VAL A 873 20.64 0.37 -10.53
C VAL A 873 20.13 1.64 -11.23
N PHE A 874 19.56 1.49 -12.42
CA PHE A 874 19.01 2.60 -13.21
C PHE A 874 17.52 2.41 -13.45
N THR A 875 16.69 3.37 -13.03
CA THR A 875 15.29 3.44 -13.47
C THR A 875 15.18 3.90 -14.92
N LEU A 876 14.37 3.17 -15.68
CA LEU A 876 14.15 3.34 -17.11
C LEU A 876 12.84 4.06 -17.37
N LEU A 877 12.90 5.16 -18.12
CA LEU A 877 11.71 5.90 -18.53
C LEU A 877 10.88 5.13 -19.57
N HIS A 878 11.57 4.42 -20.48
CA HIS A 878 10.96 3.58 -21.52
C HIS A 878 11.59 2.19 -21.55
N PRO A 879 11.34 1.32 -20.54
CA PRO A 879 12.01 0.02 -20.41
C PRO A 879 11.84 -0.88 -21.64
N SER A 880 10.68 -0.82 -22.32
CA SER A 880 10.43 -1.60 -23.54
C SER A 880 11.20 -1.10 -24.76
N GLU A 881 11.78 0.10 -24.69
CA GLU A 881 12.52 0.78 -25.75
C GLU A 881 13.96 1.08 -25.29
N SER A 882 14.40 0.49 -24.17
CA SER A 882 15.74 0.63 -23.61
C SER A 882 16.56 -0.64 -23.86
N TYR A 883 17.84 -0.47 -24.16
CA TYR A 883 18.77 -1.58 -24.36
C TYR A 883 20.19 -1.18 -23.95
N VAL A 884 21.05 -2.17 -23.70
CA VAL A 884 22.47 -1.96 -23.40
C VAL A 884 23.28 -2.34 -24.63
N TRP A 885 24.22 -1.49 -25.02
CA TRP A 885 25.09 -1.71 -26.18
C TRP A 885 26.57 -1.61 -25.79
N PHE A 886 27.41 -2.48 -26.34
CA PHE A 886 28.87 -2.39 -26.19
C PHE A 886 29.65 -3.12 -27.29
N THR A 887 30.96 -2.83 -27.37
CA THR A 887 31.94 -3.63 -28.12
C THR A 887 32.74 -4.47 -27.14
N ALA A 888 32.76 -5.78 -27.32
CA ALA A 888 33.48 -6.71 -26.48
C ALA A 888 35.00 -6.68 -26.74
N VAL A 889 35.80 -7.26 -25.85
CA VAL A 889 37.27 -7.32 -25.97
C VAL A 889 37.72 -8.09 -27.22
N ASP A 890 36.97 -9.10 -27.64
CA ASP A 890 37.16 -9.80 -28.92
C ASP A 890 36.82 -8.97 -30.18
N GLY A 891 36.28 -7.76 -30.01
CA GLY A 891 35.85 -6.86 -31.08
C GLY A 891 34.41 -7.09 -31.57
N SER A 892 33.69 -8.06 -31.02
CA SER A 892 32.28 -8.30 -31.34
C SER A 892 31.38 -7.18 -30.79
N ARG A 893 30.33 -6.81 -31.53
CA ARG A 893 29.33 -5.85 -31.06
C ARG A 893 28.15 -6.59 -30.43
N ARG A 894 27.71 -6.14 -29.27
CA ARG A 894 26.60 -6.75 -28.53
C ARG A 894 25.53 -5.71 -28.26
N GLU A 895 24.28 -6.10 -28.49
CA GLU A 895 23.08 -5.41 -28.05
C GLU A 895 22.31 -6.34 -27.12
N VAL A 896 22.01 -5.86 -25.93
CA VAL A 896 21.36 -6.60 -24.87
C VAL A 896 20.03 -5.93 -24.58
N TRP A 897 18.95 -6.62 -24.93
CA TRP A 897 17.58 -6.17 -24.72
C TRP A 897 16.99 -6.80 -23.45
N PRO A 898 15.97 -6.17 -22.85
CA PRO A 898 15.15 -6.83 -21.84
C PRO A 898 14.56 -8.15 -22.39
N PRO A 899 14.56 -9.25 -21.62
CA PRO A 899 14.17 -10.56 -22.14
C PRO A 899 12.65 -10.65 -22.46
N GLU A 900 12.29 -11.38 -23.53
CA GLU A 900 10.90 -11.54 -24.04
C GLU A 900 9.95 -12.29 -23.10
N SER A 901 10.52 -13.11 -22.22
CA SER A 901 9.90 -13.60 -20.99
C SER A 901 10.74 -13.10 -19.83
N SER A 902 10.12 -12.66 -18.73
CA SER A 902 10.77 -12.23 -17.48
C SER A 902 11.52 -13.35 -16.73
N GLY A 903 12.09 -14.31 -17.48
CA GLY A 903 13.02 -15.30 -16.95
C GLY A 903 14.29 -14.63 -16.45
N GLU A 904 14.59 -14.89 -15.18
CA GLU A 904 15.78 -14.45 -14.45
C GLU A 904 17.07 -14.98 -15.09
N GLN A 905 17.57 -14.31 -16.13
CA GLN A 905 18.95 -14.51 -16.60
C GLN A 905 19.65 -13.16 -16.61
N GLY A 906 20.44 -12.89 -15.57
CA GLY A 906 21.50 -11.90 -15.67
C GLY A 906 22.46 -12.37 -16.75
N LEU A 907 22.65 -11.54 -17.77
CA LEU A 907 23.60 -11.84 -18.85
C LEU A 907 24.99 -11.48 -18.34
N GLY A 908 25.71 -12.50 -17.90
CA GLY A 908 27.10 -12.39 -17.46
C GLY A 908 28.06 -12.46 -18.65
N PHE A 909 29.00 -11.55 -18.71
CA PHE A 909 30.08 -11.50 -19.69
C PHE A 909 31.41 -11.67 -18.95
N GLU A 910 32.22 -12.63 -19.40
CA GLU A 910 33.52 -13.00 -18.82
C GLU A 910 34.57 -13.18 -19.94
N GLY A 911 35.86 -13.12 -19.61
CA GLY A 911 36.93 -13.28 -20.60
C GLY A 911 36.87 -12.23 -21.72
N ASP A 912 36.96 -12.67 -22.98
CA ASP A 912 36.97 -11.78 -24.15
C ASP A 912 35.57 -11.30 -24.58
N GLU A 913 34.49 -11.85 -24.00
CA GLU A 913 33.10 -11.43 -24.28
C GLU A 913 32.69 -10.16 -23.51
N ARG A 914 33.54 -9.69 -22.59
CA ARG A 914 33.28 -8.51 -21.76
C ARG A 914 33.34 -7.22 -22.56
N PRO A 915 32.62 -6.16 -22.15
CA PRO A 915 32.80 -4.84 -22.73
C PRO A 915 34.27 -4.38 -22.65
N ASN A 916 34.78 -3.84 -23.76
CA ASN A 916 36.14 -3.33 -23.86
C ASN A 916 36.26 -1.93 -23.23
N GLY A 917 35.95 -1.86 -21.94
CA GLY A 917 36.09 -0.65 -21.12
C GLY A 917 34.98 0.36 -21.29
N GLU A 918 33.95 0.05 -22.08
CA GLU A 918 32.79 0.91 -22.31
C GLU A 918 31.54 0.08 -22.61
N TRP A 919 30.42 0.46 -21.99
CA TRP A 919 29.06 0.05 -22.37
C TRP A 919 28.08 1.23 -22.20
N VAL A 920 26.98 1.19 -22.94
CA VAL A 920 26.02 2.29 -23.05
C VAL A 920 24.62 1.79 -22.81
N LEU A 921 23.91 2.40 -21.86
CA LEU A 921 22.48 2.22 -21.68
C LEU A 921 21.74 3.24 -22.55
N VAL A 922 20.97 2.77 -23.53
CA VAL A 922 20.26 3.61 -24.50
C VAL A 922 18.77 3.62 -24.19
N ASP A 923 18.14 4.79 -24.26
CA ASP A 923 16.68 4.95 -24.32
C ASP A 923 16.29 5.40 -25.73
N GLY A 924 15.66 4.49 -26.48
CA GLY A 924 15.29 4.70 -27.88
C GLY A 924 14.18 5.71 -28.11
N CYS A 925 13.36 6.01 -27.09
CA CYS A 925 12.28 6.99 -27.20
C CYS A 925 12.78 8.44 -27.13
N VAL A 926 13.75 8.71 -26.27
CA VAL A 926 14.31 10.06 -26.07
C VAL A 926 15.63 10.29 -26.79
N GLY A 927 16.28 9.23 -27.29
CA GLY A 927 17.55 9.33 -27.99
C GLY A 927 18.72 9.72 -27.08
N LEU A 928 18.66 9.32 -25.80
CA LEU A 928 19.73 9.54 -24.82
C LEU A 928 20.47 8.23 -24.55
N GLY A 929 21.78 8.34 -24.36
CA GLY A 929 22.64 7.23 -23.93
C GLY A 929 23.40 7.60 -22.65
N LEU A 930 23.35 6.72 -21.65
CA LEU A 930 24.22 6.79 -20.48
C LEU A 930 25.44 5.90 -20.73
N VAL A 931 26.58 6.54 -20.97
CA VAL A 931 27.86 5.86 -21.24
C VAL A 931 28.55 5.59 -19.90
N ASN A 932 28.91 4.34 -19.63
CA ASN A 932 29.79 3.99 -18.53
C ASN A 932 31.12 3.46 -19.07
N ARG A 933 32.22 4.08 -18.62
CA ARG A 933 33.59 3.67 -18.98
C ARG A 933 34.35 3.25 -17.75
N PHE A 934 35.12 2.17 -17.87
CA PHE A 934 35.86 1.55 -16.76
C PHE A 934 37.21 0.99 -17.23
N GLU A 935 38.14 0.78 -16.28
CA GLU A 935 39.43 0.16 -16.59
C GLU A 935 39.29 -1.35 -16.78
N VAL A 936 39.56 -1.83 -18.00
CA VAL A 936 39.36 -3.25 -18.39
C VAL A 936 40.17 -4.21 -17.53
N LYS A 937 41.35 -3.79 -17.07
CA LYS A 937 42.24 -4.60 -16.23
C LYS A 937 41.75 -4.78 -14.80
N GLU A 938 40.86 -3.91 -14.33
CA GLU A 938 40.35 -3.91 -12.96
C GLU A 938 39.06 -4.75 -12.85
N VAL A 939 38.37 -4.99 -13.97
CA VAL A 939 37.15 -5.79 -14.06
C VAL A 939 37.50 -7.21 -14.52
N GLU A 940 36.94 -8.23 -13.89
CA GLU A 940 36.99 -9.64 -14.30
C GLU A 940 35.68 -10.08 -14.96
N LYS A 941 34.53 -9.50 -14.55
CA LYS A 941 33.19 -9.88 -15.02
C LYS A 941 32.25 -8.68 -15.10
N CYS A 942 31.41 -8.63 -16.12
CA CYS A 942 30.31 -7.67 -16.24
C CYS A 942 28.96 -8.40 -16.24
N VAL A 943 27.94 -7.84 -15.61
CA VAL A 943 26.59 -8.46 -15.60
C VAL A 943 25.54 -7.41 -15.92
N VAL A 944 24.65 -7.72 -16.88
CA VAL A 944 23.44 -6.93 -17.11
C VAL A 944 22.25 -7.67 -16.51
N HIS A 945 21.53 -7.01 -15.61
CA HIS A 945 20.32 -7.56 -14.98
C HIS A 945 19.13 -6.64 -15.24
N TRP A 946 18.05 -7.15 -15.82
CA TRP A 946 16.84 -6.37 -16.08
C TRP A 946 15.80 -6.61 -15.00
N GLY A 947 15.37 -5.52 -14.34
CA GLY A 947 14.30 -5.51 -13.35
C GLY A 947 12.99 -4.92 -13.88
N THR A 948 12.02 -4.68 -12.99
CA THR A 948 10.73 -4.07 -13.33
C THR A 948 10.88 -2.57 -13.56
N GLY A 949 11.21 -2.21 -14.80
CA GLY A 949 11.45 -0.81 -15.16
C GLY A 949 12.80 -0.29 -14.68
N THR A 950 13.71 -1.19 -14.28
CA THR A 950 15.07 -0.89 -13.88
C THR A 950 16.06 -1.78 -14.63
N VAL A 951 17.33 -1.38 -14.68
CA VAL A 951 18.44 -2.22 -15.15
C VAL A 951 19.65 -2.04 -14.23
N ASN A 952 20.33 -3.15 -13.93
CA ASN A 952 21.55 -3.15 -13.14
C ASN A 952 22.73 -3.48 -14.07
N LEU A 953 23.78 -2.66 -14.01
CA LEU A 953 24.98 -2.78 -14.84
C LEU A 953 26.19 -3.05 -13.95
N GLU A 954 26.39 -4.32 -13.59
CA GLU A 954 27.38 -4.70 -12.58
C GLU A 954 28.80 -4.83 -13.15
N LEU A 955 29.80 -4.35 -12.39
CA LEU A 955 31.21 -4.60 -12.65
C LEU A 955 31.80 -5.38 -11.47
N TRP A 956 32.53 -6.45 -11.74
CA TRP A 956 33.14 -7.31 -10.73
C TRP A 956 34.64 -7.31 -10.92
N SER A 957 35.41 -7.12 -9.84
CA SER A 957 36.85 -7.32 -9.85
C SER A 957 37.21 -8.80 -9.81
N GLU A 958 38.50 -9.10 -9.89
CA GLU A 958 39.00 -10.42 -9.54
C GLU A 958 38.71 -10.79 -8.08
N ALA A 959 38.57 -12.08 -7.80
CA ALA A 959 38.48 -12.63 -6.45
C ALA A 959 39.88 -13.03 -5.94
N ARG A 960 40.46 -12.23 -5.03
CA ARG A 960 41.77 -12.54 -4.44
C ARG A 960 41.97 -11.98 -3.03
N PRO A 961 43.02 -12.42 -2.30
CA PRO A 961 43.44 -11.76 -1.07
C PRO A 961 43.95 -10.34 -1.31
N VAL A 962 43.72 -9.44 -0.35
CA VAL A 962 44.17 -8.04 -0.38
C VAL A 962 45.27 -7.81 0.66
N SER A 963 46.33 -7.08 0.28
CA SER A 963 47.39 -6.62 1.17
C SER A 963 47.55 -5.10 1.15
N LYS A 964 48.36 -4.54 2.05
CA LYS A 964 48.68 -3.10 2.06
C LYS A 964 49.28 -2.63 0.73
N ASP A 965 50.06 -3.48 0.08
CA ASP A 965 50.77 -3.17 -1.16
C ASP A 965 50.00 -3.59 -2.42
N SER A 966 48.88 -4.32 -2.26
CA SER A 966 48.06 -4.84 -3.38
C SER A 966 46.55 -4.65 -3.14
N PRO A 967 46.05 -3.40 -3.12
CA PRO A 967 44.61 -3.15 -2.98
C PRO A 967 43.84 -3.70 -4.19
N LEU A 968 42.57 -4.06 -4.00
CA LEU A 968 41.63 -4.22 -5.11
C LEU A 968 41.09 -2.84 -5.46
N ARG A 969 40.97 -2.52 -6.75
CA ARG A 969 40.48 -1.23 -7.24
C ARG A 969 39.50 -1.43 -8.37
N LEU A 970 38.51 -0.57 -8.47
CA LEU A 970 37.63 -0.40 -9.62
C LEU A 970 37.40 1.09 -9.84
N SER A 971 37.86 1.59 -10.98
CA SER A 971 37.66 2.97 -11.44
C SER A 971 36.71 2.98 -12.63
N HIS A 972 35.67 3.80 -12.54
CA HIS A 972 34.77 4.02 -13.65
C HIS A 972 34.14 5.42 -13.64
N HIS A 973 33.50 5.81 -14.73
CA HIS A 973 32.80 7.08 -14.83
C HIS A 973 31.57 7.00 -15.72
N TYR A 974 30.62 7.89 -15.44
CA TYR A 974 29.41 8.06 -16.25
C TYR A 974 29.41 9.38 -17.00
N GLN A 975 28.89 9.33 -18.21
CA GLN A 975 28.68 10.48 -19.09
C GLN A 975 27.33 10.34 -19.80
N VAL A 976 26.52 11.41 -19.83
CA VAL A 976 25.34 11.48 -20.68
C VAL A 976 25.76 11.88 -22.09
N GLY A 977 25.31 11.14 -23.10
CA GLY A 977 25.54 11.43 -24.52
C GLY A 977 24.22 11.46 -25.30
N SER A 978 24.14 12.30 -26.34
CA SER A 978 23.04 12.22 -27.32
C SER A 978 23.34 11.12 -28.35
N SER A 979 22.31 10.37 -28.74
CA SER A 979 22.42 9.38 -29.83
C SER A 979 22.74 10.03 -31.20
N SER A 980 22.74 11.36 -31.28
CA SER A 980 23.06 12.19 -32.44
C SER A 980 24.51 12.69 -32.51
N SER A 981 25.37 12.33 -31.54
CA SER A 981 26.81 12.66 -31.59
C SER A 981 27.49 11.91 -32.76
N PRO A 982 28.45 12.51 -33.50
CA PRO A 982 29.08 11.90 -34.69
C PRO A 982 29.74 10.54 -34.44
N LEU A 983 29.99 10.19 -33.18
CA LEU A 983 30.50 8.88 -32.75
C LEU A 983 29.49 7.73 -32.93
N TYR A 984 28.19 8.01 -33.06
CA TYR A 984 27.14 6.99 -33.15
C TYR A 984 26.54 6.81 -34.55
N THR A 985 26.66 7.79 -35.45
CA THR A 985 26.12 7.72 -36.82
C THR A 985 27.09 7.18 -37.86
N GLU A 986 28.40 7.10 -37.60
CA GLU A 986 29.38 6.60 -38.58
C GLU A 986 29.61 5.08 -38.56
N LYS A 987 28.88 4.31 -37.75
CA LYS A 987 29.10 2.85 -37.64
C LYS A 987 27.83 2.00 -37.77
N LEU A 988 26.80 2.52 -38.46
CA LEU A 988 25.60 1.79 -38.89
C LEU A 988 25.37 1.95 -40.40
N ASN A 989 26.42 1.72 -41.19
CA ASN A 989 26.35 1.41 -42.63
C ASN A 989 27.17 0.16 -42.92
#